data_AF-A0A1H6KBX6-F1
#
_entry.id   AF-A0A1H6KBX6-F1
#
_cell.length_a   1.000
_cell.length_b   1.000
_cell.length_c   1.000
_cell.angle_alpha   90.00
_cell.angle_beta   90.00
_cell.angle_gamma   90.00
#
_symmetry.space_group_name_H-M   'P 1'
#
loop_
_entity.id
_entity.type
_entity.pdbx_description
1 polymer ?
#
loop_
_entity_poly.entity_id
_entity_poly.type
_entity_poly.pdbx_seq_one_letter_code
_entity_poly.pdbx_strand_id
1 'polypeptide(L)'
;MNKCMKKMFSAMTAAAVCAVNMTVFPAYSGIIIDHNSSGVDKGYYYEFTNNDKDGTACVNMEPGGYYECSWGNEETFSTARGWKFASPVKYSDLGYISLCYMQYVNIDGFYSKDGYVRFGIRVRNSDGKTFTILEQDESSDKLSIAEKNDGYEKIGSLECVDEFKEKNIWGEFSEVKKQSVDYTLYSFADENSPMLYRRDESLEANFFNDNTRWVCVSDKLDAMAAAGCDIGDITDITLFVEAAQSKGDARIYMSEIEIENMHELVQHECEDEEAPLILRGYYDDGVRTDHYYNLSSGYPARMQVLAPSLFKADWDSTENKYNNDPVFQRGKQYKEGQSYKAVANSSIDYSMNMDVEGKYFTAVYADIVGPQTDEYNYAVDIYIVDAYQDWSPNYVEKVGELTADEQDYDVYYVLSTLVGSFKPVRRHTYYFISKDAEENGRNGKVSAKHELAPFTEFIKEKGTILGEPATLTAFVNGGTAKGSVELVKNEVTIPEFTPDDGYYARELSKVSVDSEHRFRTLDDVFYDVEGENVSMEGYAGEKIDCKWQKGSEPWSSSGIDKEHHSFSIIKDRIDSFDWNDIGGVVSFTDPASDDSQETDAGTADLIGGFKDDEKVYVDYSVDLGELSDEGEESNVIIGGYVQCHNNDYQAKSSWNGFFWDNGECQNYNILIADKWDKEIGTEIIDFPARDVIELGTIESDGVVYNVKEYYPEAAARITPYIIVSRAESLAPSEAEDIPEKFTRYENTICITDIVEKLKAFDLKLHTTQLAGFQMHTFHNAGSAVINTAEIKVIPDEEKLYTADDVQKLKDFILGKKVDIDKDTNYDLNGDGLWDTYDLCLMRNRIEK
;
A
#
# COMPACT_ATOMS: atom_id res chain seq x y z
N MET A 1 -79.28 3.58 37.82
CA MET A 1 -77.95 3.94 37.25
C MET A 1 -78.18 4.73 35.96
N ASN A 2 -77.91 6.04 35.98
CA ASN A 2 -78.36 7.00 34.96
C ASN A 2 -77.56 6.91 33.64
N LYS A 3 -78.19 7.27 32.51
CA LYS A 3 -77.56 7.30 31.17
C LYS A 3 -76.26 8.11 31.09
N CYS A 4 -76.02 9.06 32.00
CA CYS A 4 -74.72 9.75 32.13
C CYS A 4 -73.58 8.84 32.64
N MET A 5 -73.85 7.87 33.54
CA MET A 5 -72.82 6.95 34.04
C MET A 5 -72.36 5.94 32.99
N LYS A 6 -73.23 5.55 32.04
CA LYS A 6 -72.84 4.65 30.95
C LYS A 6 -71.93 5.31 29.91
N LYS A 7 -72.07 6.63 29.70
CA LYS A 7 -71.16 7.39 28.81
C LYS A 7 -69.81 7.69 29.46
N MET A 8 -69.77 7.92 30.78
CA MET A 8 -68.50 8.06 31.50
C MET A 8 -67.71 6.75 31.58
N PHE A 9 -68.37 5.59 31.78
CA PHE A 9 -67.65 4.31 31.77
C PHE A 9 -67.14 3.94 30.37
N SER A 10 -67.90 4.17 29.30
CA SER A 10 -67.43 3.92 27.93
C SER A 10 -66.28 4.83 27.50
N ALA A 11 -66.23 6.07 27.97
CA ALA A 11 -65.12 6.99 27.70
C ALA A 11 -63.87 6.66 28.53
N MET A 12 -64.03 6.19 29.78
CA MET A 12 -62.90 5.75 30.60
C MET A 12 -62.34 4.38 30.16
N THR A 13 -63.13 3.49 29.58
CA THR A 13 -62.60 2.25 28.99
C THR A 13 -61.92 2.49 27.64
N ALA A 14 -62.36 3.47 26.84
CA ALA A 14 -61.66 3.87 25.62
C ALA A 14 -60.34 4.63 25.91
N ALA A 15 -60.30 5.48 26.95
CA ALA A 15 -59.08 6.16 27.35
C ALA A 15 -58.08 5.25 28.08
N ALA A 16 -58.55 4.22 28.79
CA ALA A 16 -57.67 3.26 29.47
C ALA A 16 -57.10 2.18 28.53
N VAL A 17 -57.79 1.83 27.43
CA VAL A 17 -57.23 0.91 26.41
C VAL A 17 -56.24 1.63 25.48
N CYS A 18 -56.32 2.96 25.33
CA CYS A 18 -55.30 3.75 24.64
C CYS A 18 -54.07 4.11 25.50
N ALA A 19 -54.04 3.70 26.79
CA ALA A 19 -52.97 4.04 27.73
C ALA A 19 -52.38 2.81 28.46
N VAL A 20 -52.60 1.61 27.95
CA VAL A 20 -51.77 0.43 28.27
C VAL A 20 -50.61 0.46 27.29
N ASN A 21 -49.38 0.59 27.81
CA ASN A 21 -48.10 0.46 27.11
C ASN A 21 -48.20 -0.22 25.73
N MET A 22 -48.56 0.55 24.70
CA MET A 22 -47.92 0.32 23.42
C MET A 22 -46.50 0.80 23.68
N THR A 23 -45.58 -0.14 23.86
CA THR A 23 -44.25 0.05 23.31
C THR A 23 -44.51 0.62 21.92
N VAL A 24 -44.33 1.94 21.77
CA VAL A 24 -44.22 2.53 20.46
C VAL A 24 -43.02 1.82 19.88
N PHE A 25 -43.26 0.78 19.07
CA PHE A 25 -42.20 0.24 18.25
C PHE A 25 -41.66 1.45 17.49
N PRO A 26 -40.42 1.88 17.74
CA PRO A 26 -39.86 2.96 16.95
C PRO A 26 -39.94 2.50 15.50
N ALA A 27 -40.52 3.34 14.64
CA ALA A 27 -40.68 3.08 13.21
C ALA A 27 -39.43 2.38 12.66
N TYR A 28 -39.64 1.27 11.96
CA TYR A 28 -38.59 0.59 11.19
C TYR A 28 -37.99 1.62 10.23
N SER A 29 -36.66 1.80 10.24
CA SER A 29 -35.96 2.67 9.29
C SER A 29 -35.59 1.93 7.99
N GLY A 30 -35.88 0.63 7.90
CA GLY A 30 -35.80 -0.13 6.66
C GLY A 30 -37.02 0.12 5.77
N ILE A 31 -36.81 0.05 4.45
CA ILE A 31 -37.91 0.12 3.48
C ILE A 31 -38.41 -1.29 3.23
N ILE A 32 -39.67 -1.55 3.53
CA ILE A 32 -40.34 -2.79 3.14
C ILE A 32 -40.90 -2.59 1.73
N ILE A 33 -40.47 -3.45 0.81
CA ILE A 33 -40.89 -3.43 -0.60
C ILE A 33 -41.59 -4.75 -0.91
N ASP A 34 -42.83 -4.64 -1.34
CA ASP A 34 -43.73 -5.74 -1.73
C ASP A 34 -44.25 -5.60 -3.17
N HIS A 35 -43.73 -4.63 -3.92
CA HIS A 35 -44.12 -4.29 -5.29
C HIS A 35 -42.91 -3.88 -6.11
N ASN A 36 -42.99 -4.05 -7.43
CA ASN A 36 -41.86 -3.73 -8.33
C ASN A 36 -41.36 -2.30 -8.11
N SER A 37 -40.11 -2.17 -7.72
CA SER A 37 -39.50 -0.90 -7.39
C SER A 37 -37.99 -0.98 -7.57
N SER A 38 -37.38 0.14 -7.92
CA SER A 38 -35.93 0.31 -7.96
C SER A 38 -35.59 1.73 -7.55
N GLY A 39 -34.46 1.91 -6.89
CA GLY A 39 -34.04 3.23 -6.45
C GLY A 39 -32.69 3.18 -5.75
N VAL A 40 -32.33 4.27 -5.09
CA VAL A 40 -31.19 4.30 -4.18
C VAL A 40 -31.75 4.51 -2.78
N ASP A 41 -31.42 3.62 -1.84
CA ASP A 41 -31.73 3.73 -0.41
C ASP A 41 -30.41 3.75 0.36
N LYS A 42 -30.16 4.85 1.08
CA LYS A 42 -28.96 5.03 1.93
C LYS A 42 -27.64 4.74 1.20
N GLY A 43 -27.51 5.26 -0.03
CA GLY A 43 -26.30 5.09 -0.84
C GLY A 43 -26.20 3.76 -1.59
N TYR A 44 -27.14 2.83 -1.38
CA TYR A 44 -27.18 1.56 -2.10
C TYR A 44 -28.29 1.55 -3.12
N TYR A 45 -27.95 1.26 -4.37
CA TYR A 45 -28.94 0.94 -5.38
C TYR A 45 -29.64 -0.36 -5.00
N TYR A 46 -30.95 -0.38 -5.15
CA TYR A 46 -31.77 -1.57 -5.00
C TYR A 46 -32.71 -1.74 -6.18
N GLU A 47 -33.08 -2.99 -6.43
CA GLU A 47 -34.11 -3.36 -7.37
C GLU A 47 -34.89 -4.55 -6.84
N PHE A 48 -36.21 -4.50 -6.96
CA PHE A 48 -37.11 -5.57 -6.61
C PHE A 48 -38.14 -5.74 -7.72
N THR A 49 -38.31 -6.97 -8.19
CA THR A 49 -39.33 -7.36 -9.16
C THR A 49 -40.02 -8.62 -8.65
N ASN A 50 -41.34 -8.61 -8.60
CA ASN A 50 -42.20 -9.75 -8.34
C ASN A 50 -43.21 -9.91 -9.48
N ASN A 51 -43.05 -10.95 -10.30
CA ASN A 51 -43.96 -11.23 -11.41
C ASN A 51 -45.17 -12.05 -11.00
N ASP A 52 -45.25 -12.49 -9.74
CA ASP A 52 -46.38 -13.22 -9.20
C ASP A 52 -47.37 -12.27 -8.51
N LYS A 53 -48.55 -12.15 -9.10
CA LYS A 53 -49.64 -11.29 -8.58
C LYS A 53 -50.23 -11.79 -7.26
N ASP A 54 -50.16 -13.10 -7.03
CA ASP A 54 -50.68 -13.77 -5.83
C ASP A 54 -49.53 -14.23 -4.90
N GLY A 55 -48.28 -13.96 -5.28
CA GLY A 55 -47.07 -14.35 -4.56
C GLY A 55 -46.82 -13.50 -3.31
N THR A 56 -46.07 -14.07 -2.36
CA THR A 56 -45.78 -13.44 -1.07
C THR A 56 -44.37 -12.83 -1.00
N ALA A 57 -43.74 -12.56 -2.14
CA ALA A 57 -42.38 -12.03 -2.17
C ALA A 57 -42.34 -10.62 -1.54
N CYS A 58 -41.45 -10.43 -0.59
CA CYS A 58 -41.25 -9.18 0.12
C CYS A 58 -39.78 -9.05 0.49
N VAL A 59 -39.25 -7.84 0.41
CA VAL A 59 -37.88 -7.51 0.82
C VAL A 59 -37.89 -6.37 1.83
N ASN A 60 -37.05 -6.50 2.85
CA ASN A 60 -36.74 -5.47 3.82
C ASN A 60 -35.32 -4.95 3.52
N MET A 61 -35.25 -3.71 3.06
CA MET A 61 -34.01 -3.00 2.75
C MET A 61 -33.51 -2.29 4.01
N GLU A 62 -32.45 -2.81 4.60
CA GLU A 62 -31.85 -2.29 5.83
C GLU A 62 -30.62 -1.40 5.53
N PRO A 63 -30.06 -0.66 6.49
CA PRO A 63 -28.82 0.11 6.27
C PRO A 63 -27.60 -0.78 5.91
N GLY A 64 -26.51 -0.18 5.42
CA GLY A 64 -25.23 -0.88 5.15
C GLY A 64 -25.25 -1.99 4.08
N GLY A 65 -26.01 -1.81 2.99
CA GLY A 65 -26.07 -2.81 1.90
C GLY A 65 -26.78 -4.13 2.27
N TYR A 66 -27.30 -4.24 3.49
CA TYR A 66 -28.03 -5.41 3.99
C TYR A 66 -29.45 -5.49 3.42
N TYR A 67 -29.92 -6.69 3.10
CA TYR A 67 -31.34 -6.91 2.88
C TYR A 67 -31.78 -8.31 3.31
N GLU A 68 -33.02 -8.38 3.76
CA GLU A 68 -33.72 -9.63 4.03
C GLU A 68 -34.87 -9.78 3.05
N CYS A 69 -35.00 -10.94 2.43
CA CYS A 69 -36.17 -11.23 1.62
C CYS A 69 -36.82 -12.54 2.04
N SER A 70 -38.13 -12.62 1.82
CA SER A 70 -38.89 -13.86 1.95
C SER A 70 -39.78 -14.01 0.73
N TRP A 71 -39.99 -15.25 0.31
CA TRP A 71 -40.77 -15.53 -0.89
C TRP A 71 -41.60 -16.80 -0.77
N GLY A 72 -42.62 -16.83 -1.61
CA GLY A 72 -43.54 -17.93 -1.83
C GLY A 72 -44.29 -17.60 -3.09
N ASN A 73 -43.73 -18.01 -4.23
CA ASN A 73 -44.14 -17.56 -5.55
C ASN A 73 -44.10 -18.69 -6.58
N GLU A 74 -45.08 -18.68 -7.48
CA GLU A 74 -45.13 -19.53 -8.66
C GLU A 74 -44.33 -18.89 -9.81
N GLU A 75 -44.46 -17.59 -10.04
CA GLU A 75 -43.72 -16.85 -11.07
C GLU A 75 -42.45 -16.20 -10.51
N THR A 76 -41.48 -15.83 -11.35
CA THR A 76 -40.17 -15.29 -10.88
C THR A 76 -40.30 -14.03 -10.03
N PHE A 77 -39.56 -13.99 -8.91
CA PHE A 77 -39.17 -12.76 -8.22
C PHE A 77 -37.66 -12.58 -8.27
N SER A 78 -37.19 -11.34 -8.22
CA SER A 78 -35.78 -10.99 -8.08
C SER A 78 -35.63 -9.77 -7.19
N THR A 79 -34.62 -9.77 -6.33
CA THR A 79 -34.18 -8.61 -5.57
C THR A 79 -32.68 -8.45 -5.71
N ALA A 80 -32.19 -7.22 -5.75
CA ALA A 80 -30.77 -6.91 -5.81
C ALA A 80 -30.44 -5.68 -4.98
N ARG A 81 -29.24 -5.63 -4.41
CA ARG A 81 -28.72 -4.47 -3.70
C ARG A 81 -27.21 -4.31 -3.89
N GLY A 82 -26.72 -3.09 -4.08
CA GLY A 82 -25.29 -2.81 -4.21
C GLY A 82 -24.97 -1.37 -4.59
N TRP A 83 -23.84 -1.17 -5.27
CA TRP A 83 -23.38 0.15 -5.67
C TRP A 83 -23.78 0.50 -7.09
N LYS A 84 -24.07 1.78 -7.31
CA LYS A 84 -24.35 2.35 -8.63
C LYS A 84 -23.54 3.62 -8.81
N PHE A 85 -22.82 3.71 -9.91
CA PHE A 85 -21.98 4.87 -10.22
C PHE A 85 -22.83 6.06 -10.67
N ALA A 86 -22.43 7.27 -10.28
CA ALA A 86 -23.08 8.53 -10.64
C ALA A 86 -23.10 8.74 -12.17
N SER A 87 -22.09 8.22 -12.85
CA SER A 87 -22.00 8.08 -14.30
C SER A 87 -21.41 6.72 -14.67
N PRO A 88 -21.72 6.15 -15.85
CA PRO A 88 -21.07 4.93 -16.31
C PRO A 88 -19.54 5.07 -16.31
N VAL A 89 -18.84 4.01 -15.88
CA VAL A 89 -17.38 3.98 -15.76
C VAL A 89 -16.82 2.87 -16.64
N LYS A 90 -15.82 3.19 -17.46
CA LYS A 90 -15.13 2.18 -18.26
C LYS A 90 -14.51 1.14 -17.35
N TYR A 91 -14.80 -0.15 -17.57
CA TYR A 91 -14.42 -1.19 -16.60
C TYR A 91 -12.91 -1.26 -16.35
N SER A 92 -12.08 -1.00 -17.37
CA SER A 92 -10.61 -0.97 -17.24
C SER A 92 -10.10 0.13 -16.31
N ASP A 93 -10.89 1.19 -16.11
CA ASP A 93 -10.49 2.35 -15.34
C ASP A 93 -10.82 2.15 -13.85
N LEU A 94 -11.66 1.15 -13.52
CA LEU A 94 -11.98 0.77 -12.13
C LEU A 94 -10.83 0.00 -11.46
N GLY A 95 -9.92 -0.60 -12.24
CA GLY A 95 -8.82 -1.41 -11.74
C GLY A 95 -9.29 -2.71 -11.08
N TYR A 96 -8.62 -3.11 -10.00
CA TYR A 96 -8.99 -4.26 -9.19
C TYR A 96 -10.39 -4.09 -8.57
N ILE A 97 -11.25 -5.09 -8.70
CA ILE A 97 -12.60 -5.10 -8.10
C ILE A 97 -12.80 -6.39 -7.32
N SER A 98 -13.07 -6.26 -6.03
CA SER A 98 -13.44 -7.39 -5.19
C SER A 98 -14.68 -7.11 -4.35
N LEU A 99 -15.47 -8.15 -4.11
CA LEU A 99 -16.71 -8.05 -3.35
C LEU A 99 -16.71 -9.05 -2.19
N CYS A 100 -16.99 -8.52 -1.01
CA CYS A 100 -16.98 -9.20 0.27
C CYS A 100 -18.41 -9.33 0.80
N TYR A 101 -18.91 -10.56 0.97
CA TYR A 101 -20.29 -10.78 1.38
C TYR A 101 -20.46 -11.95 2.35
N MET A 102 -21.59 -11.93 3.08
CA MET A 102 -22.15 -13.06 3.80
C MET A 102 -23.55 -13.34 3.26
N GLN A 103 -23.88 -14.62 3.14
CA GLN A 103 -25.19 -15.05 2.68
C GLN A 103 -25.81 -16.06 3.64
N TYR A 104 -27.12 -15.95 3.80
CA TYR A 104 -27.98 -17.03 4.27
C TYR A 104 -29.10 -17.17 3.26
N VAL A 105 -29.24 -18.36 2.67
CA VAL A 105 -30.32 -18.67 1.72
C VAL A 105 -30.98 -19.96 2.18
N ASN A 106 -32.21 -19.83 2.67
CA ASN A 106 -33.05 -20.94 3.09
C ASN A 106 -34.17 -21.19 2.07
N ILE A 107 -34.29 -22.44 1.64
CA ILE A 107 -35.25 -22.96 0.69
C ILE A 107 -36.16 -23.93 1.44
N ASP A 108 -37.38 -23.48 1.75
CA ASP A 108 -38.42 -24.28 2.40
C ASP A 108 -38.93 -25.40 1.49
N GLY A 109 -38.94 -25.16 0.17
CA GLY A 109 -39.32 -26.16 -0.81
C GLY A 109 -39.65 -25.60 -2.19
N PHE A 110 -39.86 -26.51 -3.13
CA PHE A 110 -40.25 -26.21 -4.51
C PHE A 110 -41.69 -26.65 -4.77
N TYR A 111 -42.43 -25.86 -5.54
CA TYR A 111 -43.81 -26.16 -5.92
C TYR A 111 -43.90 -27.04 -7.17
N SER A 112 -42.88 -27.00 -8.03
CA SER A 112 -42.81 -27.80 -9.25
C SER A 112 -41.37 -28.16 -9.63
N LYS A 113 -41.23 -29.03 -10.64
CA LYS A 113 -39.94 -29.44 -11.23
C LYS A 113 -39.16 -28.27 -11.87
N ASP A 114 -39.87 -27.18 -12.17
CA ASP A 114 -39.29 -26.01 -12.83
C ASP A 114 -38.80 -24.98 -11.79
N GLY A 115 -38.96 -25.27 -10.49
CA GLY A 115 -38.54 -24.39 -9.42
C GLY A 115 -37.04 -24.29 -9.22
N TYR A 116 -36.63 -23.06 -8.89
CA TYR A 116 -35.24 -22.67 -8.70
C TYR A 116 -35.08 -21.53 -7.68
N VAL A 117 -33.87 -21.41 -7.12
CA VAL A 117 -33.38 -20.32 -6.28
C VAL A 117 -31.93 -20.04 -6.68
N ARG A 118 -31.61 -18.77 -6.90
CA ARG A 118 -30.31 -18.29 -7.38
C ARG A 118 -29.81 -17.14 -6.54
N PHE A 119 -28.51 -17.11 -6.32
CA PHE A 119 -27.83 -16.02 -5.66
C PHE A 119 -26.46 -15.75 -6.31
N GLY A 120 -26.06 -14.49 -6.35
CA GLY A 120 -24.74 -14.11 -6.83
C GLY A 120 -24.58 -12.60 -7.02
N ILE A 121 -23.69 -12.23 -7.94
CA ILE A 121 -23.35 -10.85 -8.27
C ILE A 121 -23.88 -10.51 -9.67
N ARG A 122 -24.45 -9.32 -9.84
CA ARG A 122 -24.81 -8.73 -11.13
C ARG A 122 -23.98 -7.47 -11.35
N VAL A 123 -23.30 -7.44 -12.49
CA VAL A 123 -22.66 -6.25 -13.03
C VAL A 123 -23.47 -5.80 -14.23
N ARG A 124 -23.86 -4.54 -14.30
CA ARG A 124 -24.57 -3.97 -15.46
C ARG A 124 -23.74 -2.91 -16.15
N ASN A 125 -23.96 -2.74 -17.43
CA ASN A 125 -23.32 -1.72 -18.24
C ASN A 125 -24.31 -0.71 -18.82
N SER A 126 -23.77 0.34 -19.44
CA SER A 126 -24.51 1.44 -20.07
C SER A 126 -25.35 1.03 -21.27
N ASP A 127 -25.04 -0.11 -21.91
CA ASP A 127 -25.84 -0.69 -22.99
C ASP A 127 -27.03 -1.53 -22.49
N GLY A 128 -27.17 -1.71 -21.16
CA GLY A 128 -28.21 -2.50 -20.54
C GLY A 128 -27.92 -4.00 -20.48
N LYS A 129 -26.70 -4.44 -20.82
CA LYS A 129 -26.26 -5.82 -20.63
C LYS A 129 -26.06 -6.11 -19.14
N THR A 130 -26.34 -7.34 -18.74
CA THR A 130 -26.11 -7.83 -17.38
C THR A 130 -25.14 -9.00 -17.41
N PHE A 131 -24.03 -8.88 -16.69
CA PHE A 131 -23.08 -9.94 -16.43
C PHE A 131 -23.39 -10.54 -15.06
N THR A 132 -23.76 -11.82 -15.02
CA THR A 132 -24.16 -12.53 -13.82
C THR A 132 -23.07 -13.48 -13.40
N ILE A 133 -22.57 -13.32 -12.18
CA ILE A 133 -21.67 -14.26 -11.51
C ILE A 133 -22.54 -15.04 -10.52
N LEU A 134 -22.82 -16.29 -10.85
CA LEU A 134 -23.75 -17.14 -10.13
C LEU A 134 -23.01 -18.02 -9.13
N GLU A 135 -23.21 -17.73 -7.86
CA GLU A 135 -22.55 -18.39 -6.73
C GLU A 135 -23.37 -19.56 -6.20
N GLN A 136 -24.69 -19.46 -6.30
CA GLN A 136 -25.64 -20.52 -5.97
C GLN A 136 -26.67 -20.68 -7.09
N ASP A 137 -26.84 -21.90 -7.59
CA ASP A 137 -27.80 -22.26 -8.65
C ASP A 137 -28.57 -23.52 -8.27
N GLU A 138 -29.57 -23.35 -7.39
CA GLU A 138 -30.32 -24.46 -6.83
C GLU A 138 -31.64 -24.65 -7.55
N SER A 139 -31.97 -25.90 -7.84
CA SER A 139 -33.20 -26.25 -8.55
C SER A 139 -33.78 -27.57 -8.05
N SER A 140 -35.09 -27.73 -8.24
CA SER A 140 -35.83 -28.88 -7.70
C SER A 140 -35.40 -30.24 -8.28
N ASP A 141 -34.85 -30.26 -9.49
CA ASP A 141 -34.35 -31.45 -10.20
C ASP A 141 -32.81 -31.54 -10.19
N LYS A 142 -32.13 -30.61 -9.52
CA LYS A 142 -30.67 -30.53 -9.40
C LYS A 142 -29.92 -30.31 -10.72
N LEU A 143 -30.61 -29.81 -11.75
CA LEU A 143 -29.97 -29.34 -12.97
C LEU A 143 -29.68 -27.84 -12.88
N SER A 144 -28.52 -27.41 -13.35
CA SER A 144 -28.16 -25.98 -13.42
C SER A 144 -28.94 -25.24 -14.51
N ILE A 145 -28.93 -23.91 -14.46
CA ILE A 145 -29.57 -23.05 -15.47
C ILE A 145 -29.05 -23.35 -16.88
N ALA A 146 -27.75 -23.59 -17.03
CA ALA A 146 -27.14 -23.88 -18.33
C ALA A 146 -27.54 -25.26 -18.87
N GLU A 147 -27.79 -26.25 -17.99
CA GLU A 147 -28.29 -27.57 -18.41
C GLU A 147 -29.78 -27.58 -18.73
N LYS A 148 -30.56 -26.66 -18.16
CA LYS A 148 -32.00 -26.52 -18.43
C LYS A 148 -32.31 -25.71 -19.69
N ASN A 149 -31.37 -24.90 -20.15
CA ASN A 149 -31.60 -23.94 -21.23
C ASN A 149 -30.55 -24.11 -22.33
N ASP A 150 -30.94 -24.77 -23.41
CA ASP A 150 -30.11 -25.07 -24.59
C ASP A 150 -29.55 -23.82 -25.30
N GLY A 151 -29.98 -22.61 -24.91
CA GLY A 151 -29.46 -21.35 -25.46
C GLY A 151 -28.13 -20.88 -24.87
N TYR A 152 -27.64 -21.52 -23.79
CA TYR A 152 -26.32 -21.22 -23.23
C TYR A 152 -25.20 -21.99 -23.96
N GLU A 153 -24.25 -21.26 -24.52
CA GLU A 153 -23.03 -21.82 -25.12
C GLU A 153 -21.83 -21.54 -24.21
N LYS A 154 -21.09 -22.59 -23.86
CA LYS A 154 -19.84 -22.47 -23.11
C LYS A 154 -18.79 -21.81 -24.01
N ILE A 155 -18.26 -20.68 -23.57
CA ILE A 155 -17.25 -19.90 -24.29
C ILE A 155 -15.90 -19.81 -23.55
N GLY A 156 -15.86 -20.24 -22.28
CA GLY A 156 -14.62 -20.22 -21.51
C GLY A 156 -14.74 -20.91 -20.14
N SER A 157 -13.63 -20.95 -19.44
CA SER A 157 -13.52 -21.34 -18.03
C SER A 157 -12.48 -20.44 -17.36
N LEU A 158 -12.65 -20.23 -16.05
CA LEU A 158 -11.76 -19.45 -15.22
C LEU A 158 -11.57 -20.20 -13.91
N GLU A 159 -10.33 -20.51 -13.56
CA GLU A 159 -9.96 -20.92 -12.21
C GLU A 159 -9.65 -19.66 -11.42
N CYS A 160 -10.36 -19.40 -10.32
CA CYS A 160 -10.08 -18.28 -9.44
C CYS A 160 -9.94 -18.74 -7.99
N VAL A 161 -9.23 -17.94 -7.19
CA VAL A 161 -9.05 -18.21 -5.77
C VAL A 161 -10.10 -17.42 -4.99
N ASP A 162 -11.07 -18.13 -4.43
CA ASP A 162 -11.93 -17.57 -3.40
C ASP A 162 -11.19 -17.50 -2.07
N GLU A 163 -11.49 -16.47 -1.30
CA GLU A 163 -11.03 -16.39 0.08
C GLU A 163 -12.21 -16.43 1.04
N PHE A 164 -12.14 -17.40 1.94
CA PHE A 164 -13.04 -17.53 3.07
C PHE A 164 -12.31 -17.03 4.29
N LYS A 165 -12.86 -15.97 4.89
CA LYS A 165 -12.31 -15.44 6.12
C LYS A 165 -13.29 -15.73 7.24
N GLU A 166 -12.83 -16.52 8.20
CA GLU A 166 -13.47 -16.59 9.51
C GLU A 166 -13.15 -15.28 10.22
N LYS A 167 -14.17 -14.46 10.49
CA LYS A 167 -13.99 -13.35 11.43
C LYS A 167 -13.64 -13.99 12.75
N ASN A 168 -12.38 -13.84 13.15
CA ASN A 168 -12.03 -14.17 14.50
C ASN A 168 -12.66 -13.10 15.40
N ILE A 169 -12.75 -13.48 16.64
CA ILE A 169 -13.35 -12.73 17.73
C ILE A 169 -12.89 -11.25 17.82
N TRP A 170 -11.73 -10.87 17.28
CA TRP A 170 -11.13 -9.52 17.28
C TRP A 170 -11.45 -8.67 16.04
N GLY A 171 -12.26 -9.17 15.09
CA GLY A 171 -12.47 -8.48 13.81
C GLY A 171 -11.31 -8.60 12.82
N GLU A 172 -10.18 -9.16 13.26
CA GLU A 172 -9.11 -9.64 12.40
C GLU A 172 -9.44 -11.04 11.86
N PHE A 173 -8.98 -11.34 10.65
CA PHE A 173 -9.21 -12.63 10.00
C PHE A 173 -8.17 -13.64 10.53
N SER A 174 -8.57 -14.58 11.41
CA SER A 174 -7.60 -15.52 12.04
C SER A 174 -7.00 -16.51 11.06
N GLU A 175 -7.76 -16.88 10.04
CA GLU A 175 -7.33 -17.81 9.00
C GLU A 175 -8.00 -17.39 7.68
N VAL A 176 -7.18 -17.10 6.66
CA VAL A 176 -7.65 -16.95 5.29
C VAL A 176 -7.60 -18.33 4.64
N LYS A 177 -8.76 -18.95 4.48
CA LYS A 177 -8.87 -20.20 3.71
C LYS A 177 -9.01 -19.82 2.25
N LYS A 178 -7.93 -20.02 1.50
CA LYS A 178 -7.95 -19.88 0.04
C LYS A 178 -8.46 -21.18 -0.57
N GLN A 179 -9.47 -21.10 -1.41
CA GLN A 179 -10.00 -22.24 -2.16
C GLN A 179 -9.91 -21.92 -3.64
N SER A 180 -9.28 -22.81 -4.41
CA SER A 180 -9.37 -22.72 -5.86
C SER A 180 -10.75 -23.17 -6.31
N VAL A 181 -11.37 -22.40 -7.20
CA VAL A 181 -12.72 -22.63 -7.68
C VAL A 181 -12.80 -22.37 -9.16
N ASP A 182 -13.31 -23.36 -9.87
CA ASP A 182 -13.64 -23.26 -11.27
C ASP A 182 -14.98 -22.57 -11.51
N TYR A 183 -14.96 -21.65 -12.46
CA TYR A 183 -16.13 -21.05 -13.07
C TYR A 183 -16.18 -21.43 -14.54
N THR A 184 -17.37 -21.75 -15.03
CA THR A 184 -17.62 -21.88 -16.46
C THR A 184 -18.34 -20.63 -16.98
N LEU A 185 -17.80 -20.04 -18.05
CA LEU A 185 -18.37 -18.89 -18.73
C LEU A 185 -19.30 -19.34 -19.86
N TYR A 186 -20.53 -18.83 -19.82
CA TYR A 186 -21.54 -19.05 -20.84
C TYR A 186 -21.96 -17.72 -21.47
N SER A 187 -22.13 -17.75 -22.79
CA SER A 187 -22.87 -16.74 -23.54
C SER A 187 -24.25 -17.27 -23.88
N PHE A 188 -25.19 -16.37 -24.15
CA PHE A 188 -26.53 -16.73 -24.62
C PHE A 188 -26.73 -16.16 -26.04
N ALA A 189 -27.46 -16.89 -26.89
CA ALA A 189 -27.63 -16.53 -28.31
C ALA A 189 -28.40 -15.22 -28.57
N ASP A 190 -29.09 -14.68 -27.56
CA ASP A 190 -29.74 -13.37 -27.60
C ASP A 190 -28.83 -12.32 -26.97
N GLU A 191 -28.47 -11.29 -27.74
CA GLU A 191 -27.56 -10.20 -27.32
C GLU A 191 -28.05 -9.43 -26.08
N ASN A 192 -29.34 -9.55 -25.72
CA ASN A 192 -29.92 -8.92 -24.54
C ASN A 192 -30.01 -9.86 -23.31
N SER A 193 -29.66 -11.13 -23.47
CA SER A 193 -29.71 -12.10 -22.37
C SER A 193 -28.46 -12.02 -21.50
N PRO A 194 -28.57 -12.26 -20.17
CA PRO A 194 -27.45 -12.09 -19.27
C PRO A 194 -26.33 -13.08 -19.58
N MET A 195 -25.10 -12.57 -19.66
CA MET A 195 -23.92 -13.41 -19.71
C MET A 195 -23.67 -14.04 -18.34
N LEU A 196 -23.24 -15.29 -18.30
CA LEU A 196 -23.24 -16.08 -17.07
C LEU A 196 -21.86 -16.66 -16.77
N TYR A 197 -21.26 -16.27 -15.64
CA TYR A 197 -20.25 -17.04 -14.93
C TYR A 197 -20.95 -17.95 -13.94
N ARG A 198 -20.91 -19.26 -14.16
CA ARG A 198 -21.45 -20.23 -13.21
C ARG A 198 -20.30 -20.83 -12.42
N ARG A 199 -20.37 -20.75 -11.10
CA ARG A 199 -19.54 -21.56 -10.21
C ARG A 199 -19.79 -23.05 -10.49
N ASP A 200 -18.74 -23.83 -10.76
CA ASP A 200 -18.91 -25.25 -11.07
C ASP A 200 -19.27 -26.08 -9.83
N GLU A 201 -18.75 -25.70 -8.68
CA GLU A 201 -19.17 -26.20 -7.36
C GLU A 201 -20.10 -25.20 -6.66
N SER A 202 -21.39 -25.22 -7.00
CA SER A 202 -22.41 -24.33 -6.40
C SER A 202 -22.37 -24.34 -4.86
N LEU A 203 -22.57 -23.17 -4.25
CA LEU A 203 -22.74 -23.07 -2.80
C LEU A 203 -23.96 -23.86 -2.31
N GLU A 204 -23.86 -24.40 -1.09
CA GLU A 204 -24.94 -25.16 -0.46
C GLU A 204 -26.11 -24.25 -0.04
N ALA A 205 -27.34 -24.64 -0.42
CA ALA A 205 -28.56 -24.09 0.18
C ALA A 205 -28.77 -24.56 1.63
N ASN A 206 -29.56 -23.80 2.39
CA ASN A 206 -29.95 -24.11 3.78
C ASN A 206 -28.75 -24.16 4.75
N PHE A 207 -27.63 -23.57 4.35
CA PHE A 207 -26.43 -23.46 5.16
C PHE A 207 -26.28 -22.01 5.64
N PHE A 208 -26.10 -21.85 6.95
CA PHE A 208 -25.71 -20.57 7.54
C PHE A 208 -24.20 -20.62 7.73
N ASN A 209 -23.47 -19.89 6.90
CA ASN A 209 -22.03 -19.70 7.08
C ASN A 209 -21.78 -18.34 7.73
N ASP A 210 -21.16 -18.34 8.91
CA ASP A 210 -20.68 -17.12 9.56
C ASP A 210 -19.42 -16.55 8.88
N ASN A 211 -18.86 -17.25 7.89
CA ASN A 211 -17.65 -16.81 7.19
C ASN A 211 -18.00 -15.79 6.13
N THR A 212 -17.20 -14.72 6.09
CA THR A 212 -17.25 -13.74 5.03
C THR A 212 -16.49 -14.26 3.81
N ARG A 213 -17.06 -14.08 2.62
CA ARG A 213 -16.50 -14.56 1.37
C ARG A 213 -16.10 -13.40 0.48
N TRP A 214 -14.88 -13.48 -0.05
CA TRP A 214 -14.37 -12.55 -1.04
C TRP A 214 -14.39 -13.17 -2.43
N VAL A 215 -14.92 -12.42 -3.39
CA VAL A 215 -14.97 -12.80 -4.80
C VAL A 215 -14.32 -11.70 -5.62
N CYS A 216 -13.25 -12.04 -6.35
CA CYS A 216 -12.66 -11.14 -7.34
C CYS A 216 -13.60 -11.02 -8.55
N VAL A 217 -14.15 -9.83 -8.75
CA VAL A 217 -15.08 -9.51 -9.85
C VAL A 217 -14.29 -9.13 -11.09
N SER A 218 -13.16 -8.42 -10.94
CA SER A 218 -12.31 -8.00 -12.05
C SER A 218 -11.76 -9.20 -12.84
N ASP A 219 -11.30 -10.27 -12.19
CA ASP A 219 -10.81 -11.49 -12.87
C ASP A 219 -11.86 -12.08 -13.81
N LYS A 220 -13.13 -12.01 -13.40
CA LYS A 220 -14.27 -12.51 -14.16
C LYS A 220 -14.56 -11.57 -15.33
N LEU A 221 -14.52 -10.25 -15.13
CA LEU A 221 -14.69 -9.30 -16.23
C LEU A 221 -13.54 -9.41 -17.26
N ASP A 222 -12.30 -9.61 -16.81
CA ASP A 222 -11.14 -9.80 -17.68
C ASP A 222 -11.20 -11.09 -18.48
N ALA A 223 -11.61 -12.20 -17.85
CA ALA A 223 -11.82 -13.45 -18.57
C ALA A 223 -12.94 -13.32 -19.62
N MET A 224 -13.97 -12.51 -19.38
CA MET A 224 -15.03 -12.22 -20.36
C MET A 224 -14.47 -11.39 -21.51
N ALA A 225 -13.73 -10.32 -21.20
CA ALA A 225 -13.08 -9.48 -22.20
C ALA A 225 -12.11 -10.31 -23.08
N ALA A 226 -11.32 -11.20 -22.47
CA ALA A 226 -10.42 -12.12 -23.16
C ALA A 226 -11.16 -13.13 -24.04
N ALA A 227 -12.38 -13.53 -23.66
CA ALA A 227 -13.28 -14.35 -24.49
C ALA A 227 -13.95 -13.56 -25.63
N GLY A 228 -13.63 -12.27 -25.78
CA GLY A 228 -14.16 -11.39 -26.82
C GLY A 228 -15.50 -10.74 -26.47
N CYS A 229 -15.90 -10.75 -25.20
CA CYS A 229 -17.14 -10.13 -24.74
C CYS A 229 -16.95 -8.63 -24.60
N ASP A 230 -17.90 -7.86 -25.11
CA ASP A 230 -17.94 -6.42 -24.92
C ASP A 230 -18.59 -6.08 -23.58
N ILE A 231 -17.74 -5.70 -22.63
CA ILE A 231 -18.12 -5.35 -21.25
C ILE A 231 -18.84 -3.99 -21.18
N GLY A 232 -18.50 -3.05 -22.06
CA GLY A 232 -18.99 -1.67 -22.01
C GLY A 232 -18.60 -0.91 -20.72
N ASP A 233 -19.28 0.20 -20.48
CA ASP A 233 -19.08 1.01 -19.27
C ASP A 233 -20.00 0.54 -18.15
N ILE A 234 -19.43 0.18 -17.00
CA ILE A 234 -20.15 -0.34 -15.85
C ILE A 234 -21.01 0.74 -15.21
N THR A 235 -22.26 0.41 -14.90
CA THR A 235 -23.21 1.28 -14.22
C THR A 235 -23.39 0.91 -12.76
N ASP A 236 -23.37 -0.38 -12.44
CA ASP A 236 -23.61 -0.87 -11.08
C ASP A 236 -23.11 -2.29 -10.88
N ILE A 237 -22.85 -2.61 -9.61
CA ILE A 237 -22.40 -3.91 -9.11
C ILE A 237 -23.27 -4.24 -7.90
N THR A 238 -24.03 -5.34 -7.96
CA THR A 238 -25.06 -5.68 -6.97
C THR A 238 -25.06 -7.16 -6.59
N LEU A 239 -25.40 -7.46 -5.33
CA LEU A 239 -25.74 -8.82 -4.89
C LEU A 239 -27.22 -9.07 -5.07
N PHE A 240 -27.58 -10.20 -5.68
CA PHE A 240 -28.98 -10.52 -6.00
C PHE A 240 -29.44 -11.88 -5.44
N VAL A 241 -30.74 -11.97 -5.20
CA VAL A 241 -31.49 -13.21 -5.02
C VAL A 241 -32.58 -13.27 -6.09
N GLU A 242 -32.76 -14.42 -6.71
CA GLU A 242 -33.83 -14.68 -7.68
C GLU A 242 -34.43 -16.06 -7.44
N ALA A 243 -35.76 -16.19 -7.45
CA ALA A 243 -36.40 -17.49 -7.34
C ALA A 243 -37.74 -17.56 -8.08
N ALA A 244 -38.13 -18.77 -8.47
CA ALA A 244 -39.46 -19.07 -9.01
C ALA A 244 -39.91 -20.46 -8.58
N GLN A 245 -41.24 -20.70 -8.59
CA GLN A 245 -41.86 -21.97 -8.21
C GLN A 245 -41.30 -22.53 -6.90
N SER A 246 -41.05 -21.66 -5.92
CA SER A 246 -40.38 -22.02 -4.67
C SER A 246 -40.83 -21.15 -3.49
N LYS A 247 -40.41 -21.58 -2.31
CA LYS A 247 -40.62 -20.87 -1.05
C LYS A 247 -39.32 -20.83 -0.26
N GLY A 248 -39.07 -19.71 0.41
CA GLY A 248 -37.88 -19.57 1.24
C GLY A 248 -37.68 -18.16 1.80
N ASP A 249 -36.51 -17.95 2.38
CA ASP A 249 -36.05 -16.67 2.87
C ASP A 249 -34.52 -16.54 2.71
N ALA A 250 -34.04 -15.31 2.56
CA ALA A 250 -32.62 -15.04 2.45
C ALA A 250 -32.24 -13.76 3.20
N ARG A 251 -31.04 -13.77 3.77
CA ARG A 251 -30.39 -12.62 4.40
C ARG A 251 -29.05 -12.42 3.74
N ILE A 252 -28.89 -11.29 3.07
CA ILE A 252 -27.70 -10.98 2.29
C ILE A 252 -27.03 -9.77 2.90
N TYR A 253 -25.77 -9.94 3.27
CA TYR A 253 -24.94 -8.89 3.84
C TYR A 253 -23.77 -8.61 2.91
N MET A 254 -23.76 -7.45 2.27
CA MET A 254 -22.60 -6.94 1.56
C MET A 254 -21.71 -6.24 2.58
N SER A 255 -20.59 -6.85 2.93
CA SER A 255 -19.70 -6.31 3.97
C SER A 255 -18.85 -5.17 3.41
N GLU A 256 -18.36 -5.35 2.19
CA GLU A 256 -17.40 -4.45 1.54
C GLU A 256 -17.39 -4.73 0.04
N ILE A 257 -17.08 -3.71 -0.75
CA ILE A 257 -16.72 -3.83 -2.16
C ILE A 257 -15.54 -2.89 -2.36
N GLU A 258 -14.42 -3.47 -2.77
CA GLU A 258 -13.17 -2.77 -2.98
C GLU A 258 -13.00 -2.53 -4.47
N ILE A 259 -12.74 -1.28 -4.82
CA ILE A 259 -12.46 -0.83 -6.19
C ILE A 259 -11.22 0.02 -6.12
N GLU A 260 -10.15 -0.39 -6.80
CA GLU A 260 -8.84 0.28 -6.80
C GLU A 260 -8.96 1.77 -7.11
N ASN A 261 -9.70 2.10 -8.17
CA ASN A 261 -9.95 3.48 -8.59
C ASN A 261 -11.43 3.81 -8.38
N MET A 262 -11.83 4.00 -7.13
CA MET A 262 -13.22 4.22 -6.77
C MET A 262 -13.79 5.52 -7.37
N HIS A 263 -14.88 5.39 -8.13
CA HIS A 263 -15.58 6.52 -8.75
C HIS A 263 -16.79 6.98 -7.93
N GLU A 264 -17.27 8.20 -8.21
CA GLU A 264 -18.45 8.77 -7.54
C GLU A 264 -19.69 7.87 -7.70
N LEU A 265 -20.39 7.60 -6.60
CA LEU A 265 -21.62 6.82 -6.56
C LEU A 265 -22.86 7.72 -6.67
N VAL A 266 -23.97 7.17 -7.17
CA VAL A 266 -25.27 7.83 -7.11
C VAL A 266 -25.61 8.06 -5.64
N GLN A 267 -25.61 9.32 -5.24
CA GLN A 267 -26.02 9.68 -3.90
C GLN A 267 -27.53 9.56 -3.76
N HIS A 268 -27.97 9.19 -2.57
CA HIS A 268 -29.38 9.23 -2.21
C HIS A 268 -29.87 10.68 -2.23
N GLU A 269 -30.89 11.02 -3.03
CA GLU A 269 -31.64 12.26 -2.85
C GLU A 269 -32.44 12.14 -1.55
N CYS A 270 -31.89 12.68 -0.46
CA CYS A 270 -32.62 12.71 0.80
C CYS A 270 -33.85 13.62 0.65
N GLU A 271 -35.05 13.04 0.65
CA GLU A 271 -36.30 13.83 0.56
C GLU A 271 -36.39 14.90 1.67
N ASP A 272 -35.71 14.68 2.80
CA ASP A 272 -35.51 15.63 3.89
C ASP A 272 -34.13 15.43 4.56
N GLU A 273 -33.11 16.19 4.16
CA GLU A 273 -31.74 16.12 4.73
C GLU A 273 -31.71 16.41 6.25
N GLU A 274 -32.69 17.14 6.76
CA GLU A 274 -32.80 17.48 8.18
C GLU A 274 -33.42 16.35 9.02
N ALA A 275 -34.08 15.38 8.39
CA ALA A 275 -34.64 14.23 9.08
C ALA A 275 -33.53 13.37 9.72
N PRO A 276 -33.72 12.80 10.91
CA PRO A 276 -32.74 11.88 11.48
C PRO A 276 -32.58 10.59 10.68
N LEU A 277 -31.35 10.23 10.32
CA LEU A 277 -31.02 8.90 9.78
C LEU A 277 -30.73 7.95 10.95
N ILE A 278 -31.45 6.82 11.02
CA ILE A 278 -31.29 5.83 12.09
C ILE A 278 -30.58 4.60 11.54
N LEU A 279 -29.34 4.42 12.00
CA LEU A 279 -28.48 3.27 11.73
C LEU A 279 -28.70 2.21 12.82
N ARG A 280 -28.81 0.95 12.41
CA ARG A 280 -28.96 -0.21 13.30
C ARG A 280 -28.11 -1.34 12.72
N GLY A 281 -27.32 -2.00 13.54
CA GLY A 281 -26.54 -3.16 13.12
C GLY A 281 -25.03 -2.95 13.22
N TYR A 282 -24.30 -3.69 12.37
CA TYR A 282 -22.87 -3.96 12.57
C TYR A 282 -21.93 -2.98 11.85
N TYR A 283 -22.30 -2.42 10.70
CA TYR A 283 -21.44 -1.48 9.98
C TYR A 283 -22.27 -0.59 9.04
N ASP A 284 -22.07 0.73 9.10
CA ASP A 284 -22.61 1.71 8.15
C ASP A 284 -21.80 3.01 8.23
N ASP A 285 -21.43 3.57 7.09
CA ASP A 285 -20.80 4.89 6.98
C ASP A 285 -21.33 5.64 5.76
N GLY A 286 -21.03 6.93 5.70
CA GLY A 286 -21.36 7.75 4.56
C GLY A 286 -21.36 9.23 4.85
N VAL A 287 -21.90 10.02 3.93
CA VAL A 287 -22.01 11.48 4.06
C VAL A 287 -23.46 11.90 4.16
N ARG A 288 -23.74 12.76 5.14
CA ARG A 288 -25.04 13.43 5.33
C ARG A 288 -24.79 14.86 5.75
N THR A 289 -25.47 15.81 5.10
CA THR A 289 -25.36 17.26 5.38
C THR A 289 -23.92 17.75 5.44
N ASP A 290 -23.12 17.40 4.40
CA ASP A 290 -21.69 17.74 4.27
C ASP A 290 -20.81 17.21 5.41
N HIS A 291 -21.27 16.19 6.13
CA HIS A 291 -20.51 15.58 7.21
C HIS A 291 -20.49 14.07 7.01
N TYR A 292 -19.32 13.47 7.24
CA TYR A 292 -19.12 12.05 7.35
C TYR A 292 -19.77 11.49 8.62
N TYR A 293 -20.26 10.26 8.57
CA TYR A 293 -20.66 9.48 9.73
C TYR A 293 -20.14 8.05 9.59
N ASN A 294 -19.88 7.39 10.72
CA ASN A 294 -19.57 5.96 10.77
C ASN A 294 -20.18 5.33 12.03
N LEU A 295 -20.74 4.15 11.85
CA LEU A 295 -21.10 3.18 12.88
C LEU A 295 -20.39 1.88 12.52
N SER A 296 -19.53 1.39 13.40
CA SER A 296 -18.92 0.06 13.27
C SER A 296 -19.04 -0.67 14.60
N SER A 297 -19.59 -1.88 14.63
CA SER A 297 -19.85 -2.60 15.88
C SER A 297 -19.99 -4.09 15.64
N GLY A 298 -19.33 -4.91 16.47
CA GLY A 298 -19.60 -6.35 16.57
C GLY A 298 -20.85 -6.71 17.38
N TYR A 299 -21.53 -5.72 17.96
CA TYR A 299 -22.60 -5.90 18.95
C TYR A 299 -23.82 -5.02 18.62
N PRO A 300 -24.98 -5.26 19.25
CA PRO A 300 -26.13 -4.38 19.11
C PRO A 300 -25.78 -2.92 19.45
N ALA A 301 -25.75 -2.10 18.40
CA ALA A 301 -25.48 -0.68 18.48
C ALA A 301 -26.46 0.07 17.57
N ARG A 302 -26.75 1.30 17.98
CA ARG A 302 -27.65 2.20 17.26
C ARG A 302 -27.03 3.59 17.21
N MET A 303 -27.10 4.21 16.05
CA MET A 303 -26.72 5.60 15.86
C MET A 303 -27.85 6.34 15.14
N GLN A 304 -28.20 7.51 15.65
CA GLN A 304 -29.10 8.46 15.02
C GLN A 304 -28.26 9.64 14.54
N VAL A 305 -28.01 9.72 13.23
CA VAL A 305 -27.31 10.83 12.59
C VAL A 305 -28.28 12.00 12.48
N LEU A 306 -27.89 13.13 13.05
CA LEU A 306 -28.70 14.33 13.18
C LEU A 306 -28.07 15.47 12.37
N ALA A 307 -28.88 16.17 11.59
CA ALA A 307 -28.44 17.35 10.87
C ALA A 307 -28.10 18.51 11.84
N PRO A 308 -27.15 19.38 11.48
CA PRO A 308 -26.25 19.23 10.34
C PRO A 308 -25.05 18.30 10.65
N SER A 309 -24.62 18.19 11.90
CA SER A 309 -23.31 17.59 12.25
C SER A 309 -23.34 16.76 13.52
N LEU A 310 -24.51 16.41 14.03
CA LEU A 310 -24.69 15.81 15.35
C LEU A 310 -25.04 14.32 15.26
N PHE A 311 -24.99 13.62 16.39
CA PHE A 311 -25.57 12.29 16.50
C PHE A 311 -25.97 11.95 17.93
N LYS A 312 -26.83 10.95 18.06
CA LYS A 312 -27.07 10.20 19.30
C LYS A 312 -26.73 8.75 19.06
N ALA A 313 -26.08 8.09 20.01
CA ALA A 313 -25.83 6.67 19.91
C ALA A 313 -26.14 5.98 21.24
N ASP A 314 -26.53 4.72 21.13
CA ASP A 314 -26.72 3.80 22.25
C ASP A 314 -26.21 2.41 21.87
N TRP A 315 -25.59 1.72 22.84
CA TRP A 315 -25.03 0.40 22.62
C TRP A 315 -25.05 -0.46 23.89
N ASP A 316 -25.03 -1.77 23.68
CA ASP A 316 -24.76 -2.75 24.74
C ASP A 316 -23.72 -3.76 24.24
N SER A 317 -22.50 -3.58 24.74
CA SER A 317 -21.31 -4.38 24.45
C SER A 317 -20.73 -4.96 25.73
N THR A 318 -21.55 -5.14 26.77
CA THR A 318 -21.10 -5.68 28.07
C THR A 318 -20.58 -7.12 27.97
N GLU A 319 -21.01 -7.85 26.94
CA GLU A 319 -20.51 -9.19 26.60
C GLU A 319 -19.27 -9.18 25.69
N ASN A 320 -18.69 -8.00 25.40
CA ASN A 320 -17.53 -7.86 24.53
C ASN A 320 -16.28 -8.48 25.15
N LYS A 321 -16.04 -9.75 24.81
CA LYS A 321 -14.88 -10.54 25.27
C LYS A 321 -13.63 -10.33 24.40
N TYR A 322 -13.76 -9.58 23.31
CA TYR A 322 -12.89 -9.74 22.16
C TYR A 322 -12.54 -8.41 21.47
N ASN A 323 -12.70 -7.28 22.19
CA ASN A 323 -12.26 -5.93 21.79
C ASN A 323 -12.72 -5.51 20.37
N ASN A 324 -13.90 -6.00 19.95
CA ASN A 324 -14.62 -5.52 18.77
C ASN A 324 -15.57 -4.41 19.23
N ASP A 325 -14.95 -3.30 19.63
CA ASP A 325 -15.61 -2.21 20.33
C ASP A 325 -16.54 -1.45 19.37
N PRO A 326 -17.76 -1.08 19.79
CA PRO A 326 -18.61 -0.20 19.00
C PRO A 326 -17.94 1.15 18.78
N VAL A 327 -17.88 1.61 17.54
CA VAL A 327 -17.29 2.87 17.09
C VAL A 327 -18.39 3.74 16.49
N PHE A 328 -18.41 5.02 16.88
CA PHE A 328 -19.30 6.03 16.35
C PHE A 328 -18.49 7.26 15.96
N GLN A 329 -18.65 7.75 14.73
CA GLN A 329 -17.93 8.91 14.23
C GLN A 329 -18.85 9.92 13.56
N ARG A 330 -18.52 11.20 13.68
CA ARG A 330 -19.20 12.27 12.94
C ARG A 330 -18.24 13.42 12.66
N GLY A 331 -18.07 13.78 11.40
CA GLY A 331 -17.08 14.79 11.02
C GLY A 331 -17.08 15.13 9.55
N LYS A 332 -15.92 15.30 8.94
CA LYS A 332 -15.78 15.59 7.50
C LYS A 332 -14.74 14.69 6.84
N GLN A 333 -14.90 14.46 5.55
CA GLN A 333 -13.88 13.83 4.70
C GLN A 333 -13.04 14.93 4.03
N TYR A 334 -11.78 14.63 3.80
CA TYR A 334 -10.91 15.44 2.95
C TYR A 334 -11.14 15.07 1.48
N LYS A 335 -10.72 15.94 0.57
CA LYS A 335 -10.71 15.63 -0.86
C LYS A 335 -9.46 14.83 -1.20
N GLU A 336 -9.60 13.96 -2.19
CA GLU A 336 -8.48 13.15 -2.69
C GLU A 336 -7.35 14.03 -3.27
N GLY A 337 -6.09 13.64 -3.06
CA GLY A 337 -4.89 14.32 -3.53
C GLY A 337 -4.44 15.52 -2.66
N GLN A 338 -4.97 15.66 -1.45
CA GLN A 338 -4.57 16.73 -0.53
C GLN A 338 -3.29 16.41 0.24
N SER A 339 -2.44 17.41 0.41
CA SER A 339 -1.29 17.35 1.32
C SER A 339 -1.74 17.11 2.77
N TYR A 340 -0.93 16.42 3.57
CA TYR A 340 -1.09 16.31 5.03
C TYR A 340 -1.28 17.69 5.71
N LYS A 341 -0.77 18.77 5.10
CA LYS A 341 -0.97 20.16 5.56
C LYS A 341 -2.44 20.53 5.69
N ALA A 342 -3.33 19.87 4.95
CA ALA A 342 -4.77 20.05 5.11
C ALA A 342 -5.22 19.65 6.52
N VAL A 343 -4.70 18.55 7.09
CA VAL A 343 -4.96 18.17 8.49
C VAL A 343 -4.37 19.18 9.44
N ALA A 344 -3.10 19.56 9.25
CA ALA A 344 -2.43 20.52 10.13
C ALA A 344 -3.19 21.86 10.24
N ASN A 345 -3.81 22.31 9.14
CA ASN A 345 -4.59 23.54 9.08
C ASN A 345 -6.09 23.35 9.37
N SER A 346 -6.49 22.15 9.82
CA SER A 346 -7.87 21.87 10.22
C SER A 346 -8.09 22.12 11.71
N SER A 347 -9.36 22.25 12.08
CA SER A 347 -9.77 22.31 13.49
C SER A 347 -11.12 21.65 13.70
N ILE A 348 -11.37 21.24 14.94
CA ILE A 348 -12.66 20.67 15.36
C ILE A 348 -13.03 21.18 16.76
N ASP A 349 -14.26 21.64 16.91
CA ASP A 349 -14.85 22.07 18.17
C ASP A 349 -16.11 21.26 18.44
N TYR A 350 -16.06 20.42 19.49
CA TYR A 350 -17.11 19.46 19.77
C TYR A 350 -17.50 19.40 21.24
N SER A 351 -18.68 18.87 21.50
CA SER A 351 -19.15 18.63 22.86
C SER A 351 -20.08 17.42 22.91
N MET A 352 -19.87 16.53 23.88
CA MET A 352 -20.66 15.32 24.07
C MET A 352 -21.21 15.24 25.49
N ASN A 353 -22.44 14.74 25.61
CA ASN A 353 -23.02 14.25 26.86
C ASN A 353 -23.03 12.72 26.82
N MET A 354 -22.63 12.08 27.90
CA MET A 354 -22.39 10.64 27.97
C MET A 354 -23.02 10.08 29.25
N ASP A 355 -23.69 8.94 29.11
CA ASP A 355 -24.17 8.11 30.23
C ASP A 355 -23.76 6.68 29.92
N VAL A 356 -22.60 6.28 30.44
CA VAL A 356 -21.93 5.03 30.08
C VAL A 356 -21.52 4.28 31.34
N GLU A 357 -21.92 3.01 31.42
CA GLU A 357 -21.48 2.07 32.43
C GLU A 357 -20.50 1.08 31.78
N GLY A 358 -19.21 1.23 32.08
CA GLY A 358 -18.14 0.36 31.60
C GLY A 358 -17.00 1.11 30.93
N LYS A 359 -16.19 0.38 30.16
CA LYS A 359 -14.99 0.90 29.50
C LYS A 359 -15.35 1.64 28.21
N TYR A 360 -14.94 2.89 28.06
CA TYR A 360 -15.11 3.67 26.83
C TYR A 360 -14.10 4.82 26.73
N PHE A 361 -13.94 5.41 25.55
CA PHE A 361 -13.32 6.74 25.39
C PHE A 361 -13.94 7.54 24.24
N THR A 362 -13.78 8.86 24.30
CA THR A 362 -14.12 9.78 23.21
C THR A 362 -12.91 10.61 22.83
N ALA A 363 -12.82 10.93 21.54
CA ALA A 363 -11.66 11.62 20.99
C ALA A 363 -12.05 12.48 19.79
N VAL A 364 -11.13 13.33 19.37
CA VAL A 364 -10.98 13.66 17.95
C VAL A 364 -10.20 12.54 17.27
N TYR A 365 -10.66 12.10 16.10
CA TYR A 365 -9.98 11.12 15.26
C TYR A 365 -9.66 11.73 13.90
N ALA A 366 -8.41 11.60 13.46
CA ALA A 366 -8.02 11.84 12.08
C ALA A 366 -7.40 10.58 11.47
N ASP A 367 -7.86 10.24 10.27
CA ASP A 367 -7.34 9.14 9.46
C ASP A 367 -6.49 9.70 8.33
N ILE A 368 -5.28 9.18 8.16
CA ILE A 368 -4.31 9.58 7.14
C ILE A 368 -3.78 8.33 6.47
N VAL A 369 -4.02 8.22 5.16
CA VAL A 369 -3.48 7.17 4.32
C VAL A 369 -1.99 7.44 4.08
N GLY A 370 -1.15 6.45 4.35
CA GLY A 370 0.31 6.53 4.28
C GLY A 370 0.92 5.85 3.04
N PRO A 371 2.26 5.91 2.90
CA PRO A 371 3.03 5.36 1.78
C PRO A 371 2.61 3.96 1.38
N GLN A 372 2.52 3.73 0.07
CA GLN A 372 2.43 2.39 -0.49
C GLN A 372 3.86 2.00 -0.89
N THR A 373 4.46 1.07 -0.18
CA THR A 373 5.82 0.53 -0.43
C THR A 373 5.69 -0.93 -0.80
N ASP A 374 6.49 -1.58 -1.64
CA ASP A 374 6.22 -2.97 -2.10
C ASP A 374 5.80 -3.97 -1.00
N GLU A 375 6.32 -3.81 0.22
CA GLU A 375 5.99 -4.65 1.37
C GLU A 375 4.71 -4.24 2.14
N TYR A 376 4.44 -2.94 2.27
CA TYR A 376 3.40 -2.44 3.18
C TYR A 376 2.63 -1.24 2.63
N ASN A 377 1.36 -1.18 3.01
CA ASN A 377 0.54 0.02 2.93
C ASN A 377 0.60 0.71 4.29
N TYR A 378 1.02 1.96 4.34
CA TYR A 378 1.10 2.66 5.61
C TYR A 378 -0.22 3.40 5.89
N ALA A 379 -0.52 3.61 7.17
CA ALA A 379 -1.62 4.45 7.63
C ALA A 379 -1.25 5.11 8.95
N VAL A 380 -1.82 6.28 9.23
CA VAL A 380 -1.61 7.01 10.48
C VAL A 380 -2.96 7.36 11.09
N ASP A 381 -3.18 6.89 12.32
CA ASP A 381 -4.34 7.23 13.14
C ASP A 381 -3.93 8.24 14.21
N ILE A 382 -4.65 9.35 14.29
CA ILE A 382 -4.46 10.37 15.32
C ILE A 382 -5.68 10.39 16.22
N TYR A 383 -5.51 10.02 17.49
CA TYR A 383 -6.54 10.13 18.53
C TYR A 383 -6.15 11.22 19.53
N ILE A 384 -6.96 12.27 19.65
CA ILE A 384 -6.86 13.27 20.73
C ILE A 384 -7.96 12.94 21.74
N VAL A 385 -7.60 12.26 22.83
CA VAL A 385 -8.54 11.68 23.80
C VAL A 385 -8.84 12.70 24.90
N ASP A 386 -10.08 13.19 24.92
CA ASP A 386 -10.53 14.22 25.87
C ASP A 386 -11.38 13.69 27.01
N ALA A 387 -11.93 12.47 26.87
CA ALA A 387 -12.67 11.81 27.94
C ALA A 387 -12.59 10.29 27.82
N TYR A 388 -12.43 9.60 28.96
CA TYR A 388 -12.52 8.14 29.02
C TYR A 388 -12.96 7.66 30.40
N GLN A 389 -13.46 6.42 30.46
CA GLN A 389 -13.73 5.72 31.72
C GLN A 389 -13.21 4.29 31.64
N ASP A 390 -12.50 3.84 32.68
CA ASP A 390 -11.93 2.50 32.82
C ASP A 390 -11.18 1.99 31.57
N TRP A 391 -10.65 2.94 30.79
CA TRP A 391 -9.95 2.71 29.55
C TRP A 391 -8.50 3.18 29.69
N SER A 392 -7.61 2.45 29.05
CA SER A 392 -6.23 2.86 28.83
C SER A 392 -5.81 2.35 27.45
N PRO A 393 -4.91 3.04 26.77
CA PRO A 393 -4.29 2.49 25.58
C PRO A 393 -3.44 1.29 26.04
N ASN A 394 -3.81 0.08 25.62
CA ASN A 394 -3.11 -1.15 25.99
C ASN A 394 -1.91 -1.38 25.06
N TYR A 395 -0.80 -1.90 25.60
CA TYR A 395 0.40 -2.27 24.81
C TYR A 395 1.05 -1.11 24.04
N VAL A 396 1.00 0.10 24.61
CA VAL A 396 1.51 1.32 23.98
C VAL A 396 2.72 1.85 24.73
N GLU A 397 3.68 2.44 24.02
CA GLU A 397 4.83 3.12 24.63
C GLU A 397 4.51 4.62 24.81
N LYS A 398 4.81 5.19 25.98
CA LYS A 398 4.77 6.65 26.15
C LYS A 398 5.97 7.26 25.43
N VAL A 399 5.73 7.96 24.34
CA VAL A 399 6.77 8.53 23.47
C VAL A 399 7.01 10.03 23.69
N GLY A 400 6.17 10.68 24.50
CA GLY A 400 6.38 12.07 24.89
C GLY A 400 5.22 12.71 25.63
N GLU A 401 5.31 14.03 25.73
CA GLU A 401 4.28 14.91 26.25
C GLU A 401 4.12 16.09 25.28
N LEU A 402 2.91 16.62 25.14
CA LEU A 402 2.58 17.76 24.28
C LEU A 402 1.71 18.74 25.07
N THR A 403 1.99 20.04 24.96
CA THR A 403 1.08 21.08 25.43
C THR A 403 0.45 21.76 24.21
N ALA A 404 -0.86 21.63 24.05
CA ALA A 404 -1.64 22.20 22.96
C ALA A 404 -3.02 22.64 23.49
N ASP A 405 -3.64 23.65 22.89
CA ASP A 405 -4.99 24.11 23.28
C ASP A 405 -5.17 24.39 24.78
N GLU A 406 -4.14 24.94 25.43
CA GLU A 406 -4.08 25.19 26.89
C GLU A 406 -4.18 23.93 27.77
N GLN A 407 -4.02 22.74 27.18
CA GLN A 407 -4.04 21.44 27.83
C GLN A 407 -2.71 20.71 27.69
N ASP A 408 -2.42 19.84 28.65
CA ASP A 408 -1.28 18.92 28.59
C ASP A 408 -1.76 17.53 28.21
N TYR A 409 -1.01 16.88 27.32
CA TYR A 409 -1.26 15.54 26.81
C TYR A 409 -0.10 14.62 27.10
N ASP A 410 -0.39 13.41 27.59
CA ASP A 410 0.53 12.29 27.50
C ASP A 410 0.40 11.66 26.12
N VAL A 411 1.52 11.47 25.41
CA VAL A 411 1.52 10.93 24.05
C VAL A 411 2.00 9.49 24.05
N TYR A 412 1.15 8.60 23.54
CA TYR A 412 1.44 7.19 23.37
C TYR A 412 1.43 6.81 21.89
N TYR A 413 2.27 5.84 21.54
CA TYR A 413 2.43 5.37 20.16
C TYR A 413 2.32 3.85 20.09
N VAL A 414 1.71 3.39 18.99
CA VAL A 414 1.62 1.98 18.61
C VAL A 414 1.93 1.86 17.12
N LEU A 415 2.77 0.89 16.79
CA LEU A 415 2.85 0.36 15.43
C LEU A 415 2.11 -0.98 15.39
N SER A 416 1.04 -1.05 14.62
CA SER A 416 0.32 -2.29 14.35
C SER A 416 0.52 -2.69 12.89
N THR A 417 0.60 -4.00 12.63
CA THR A 417 0.62 -4.53 11.26
C THR A 417 -0.63 -5.37 11.08
N LEU A 418 -1.59 -4.85 10.31
CA LEU A 418 -2.79 -5.58 9.93
C LEU A 418 -2.41 -6.50 8.76
N VAL A 419 -2.30 -7.79 9.04
CA VAL A 419 -1.96 -8.80 8.04
C VAL A 419 -3.26 -9.38 7.48
N GLY A 420 -3.44 -9.25 6.18
CA GLY A 420 -4.57 -9.79 5.44
C GLY A 420 -4.12 -10.50 4.16
N SER A 421 -5.05 -10.78 3.27
CA SER A 421 -4.75 -11.31 1.93
C SER A 421 -4.22 -10.28 0.95
N PHE A 422 -4.34 -9.00 1.31
CA PHE A 422 -3.72 -7.89 0.62
C PHE A 422 -2.42 -7.51 1.32
N LYS A 423 -1.69 -6.65 0.63
CA LYS A 423 -0.48 -6.00 1.12
C LYS A 423 -0.67 -5.52 2.55
N PRO A 424 0.11 -6.01 3.53
CA PRO A 424 -0.14 -5.74 4.93
C PRO A 424 -0.16 -4.23 5.22
N VAL A 425 -1.06 -3.80 6.09
CA VAL A 425 -1.16 -2.38 6.46
C VAL A 425 -0.35 -2.12 7.73
N ARG A 426 0.72 -1.32 7.64
CA ARG A 426 1.45 -0.80 8.81
C ARG A 426 0.80 0.48 9.29
N ARG A 427 0.14 0.40 10.44
CA ARG A 427 -0.65 1.48 11.01
C ARG A 427 0.06 2.07 12.23
N HIS A 428 0.43 3.34 12.10
CA HIS A 428 1.01 4.18 13.14
C HIS A 428 -0.12 4.87 13.90
N THR A 429 -0.41 4.43 15.12
CA THR A 429 -1.47 5.03 15.94
C THR A 429 -0.86 5.87 17.04
N TYR A 430 -1.24 7.15 17.10
CA TYR A 430 -0.88 8.08 18.15
C TYR A 430 -2.09 8.40 19.03
N TYR A 431 -1.94 8.23 20.33
CA TYR A 431 -2.91 8.67 21.33
C TYR A 431 -2.35 9.85 22.11
N PHE A 432 -2.94 11.02 21.94
CA PHE A 432 -2.72 12.21 22.73
C PHE A 432 -3.78 12.24 23.82
N ILE A 433 -3.44 11.81 25.04
CA ILE A 433 -4.40 11.67 26.13
C ILE A 433 -4.32 12.90 27.02
N SER A 434 -5.38 13.71 27.03
CA SER A 434 -5.48 14.86 27.93
C SER A 434 -5.35 14.40 29.38
N LYS A 435 -4.59 15.14 30.19
CA LYS A 435 -4.47 14.85 31.63
C LYS A 435 -5.80 14.95 32.38
N ASP A 436 -6.79 15.65 31.82
CA ASP A 436 -8.13 15.80 32.39
C ASP A 436 -9.13 14.73 31.88
N ALA A 437 -8.72 13.85 30.96
CA ALA A 437 -9.63 12.95 30.25
C ALA A 437 -10.37 11.96 31.17
N GLU A 438 -9.71 11.43 32.21
CA GLU A 438 -10.37 10.53 33.17
C GLU A 438 -11.46 11.26 33.98
N GLU A 439 -11.20 12.52 34.36
CA GLU A 439 -12.18 13.34 35.10
C GLU A 439 -13.38 13.69 34.21
N ASN A 440 -13.13 14.09 32.95
CA ASN A 440 -14.17 14.38 31.97
C ASN A 440 -15.07 13.17 31.70
N GLY A 441 -14.51 11.97 31.60
CA GLY A 441 -15.28 10.74 31.41
C GLY A 441 -16.19 10.42 32.61
N ARG A 442 -15.70 10.60 33.83
CA ARG A 442 -16.51 10.44 35.06
C ARG A 442 -17.63 11.47 35.19
N ASN A 443 -17.43 12.67 34.66
CA ASN A 443 -18.42 13.75 34.68
C ASN A 443 -19.56 13.53 33.67
N GLY A 444 -19.42 12.58 32.74
CA GLY A 444 -20.41 12.31 31.70
C GLY A 444 -20.58 13.46 30.71
N LYS A 445 -19.61 14.38 30.63
CA LYS A 445 -19.64 15.50 29.70
C LYS A 445 -18.23 15.94 29.33
N VAL A 446 -18.01 16.18 28.05
CA VAL A 446 -16.76 16.73 27.52
C VAL A 446 -17.04 17.84 26.51
N SER A 447 -16.16 18.83 26.46
CA SER A 447 -16.20 19.92 25.47
C SER A 447 -14.77 20.32 25.18
N ALA A 448 -14.35 20.20 23.92
CA ALA A 448 -12.98 20.45 23.52
C ALA A 448 -12.93 21.09 22.15
N LYS A 449 -11.89 21.90 21.94
CA LYS A 449 -11.58 22.51 20.65
C LYS A 449 -10.10 22.25 20.36
N HIS A 450 -9.83 21.67 19.21
CA HIS A 450 -8.47 21.36 18.77
C HIS A 450 -8.14 22.04 17.46
N GLU A 451 -7.00 22.73 17.44
CA GLU A 451 -6.28 23.07 16.22
C GLU A 451 -5.29 21.92 15.95
N LEU A 452 -5.29 21.34 14.75
CA LEU A 452 -4.59 20.07 14.52
C LEU A 452 -3.07 20.21 14.27
N ALA A 453 -2.58 21.43 14.02
CA ALA A 453 -1.17 21.70 13.73
C ALA A 453 -0.20 21.12 14.78
N PRO A 454 -0.34 21.37 16.10
CA PRO A 454 0.61 20.90 17.10
C PRO A 454 0.72 19.37 17.15
N PHE A 455 -0.39 18.67 16.93
CA PHE A 455 -0.44 17.20 16.93
C PHE A 455 0.28 16.63 15.71
N THR A 456 0.02 17.18 14.52
CA THR A 456 0.73 16.75 13.30
C THR A 456 2.23 17.08 13.34
N GLU A 457 2.61 18.22 13.93
CA GLU A 457 4.02 18.63 14.09
C GLU A 457 4.75 17.66 15.02
N PHE A 458 4.15 17.30 16.15
CA PHE A 458 4.72 16.30 17.05
C PHE A 458 4.98 14.96 16.35
N ILE A 459 4.02 14.47 15.55
CA ILE A 459 4.17 13.19 14.82
C ILE A 459 5.32 13.25 13.82
N LYS A 460 5.45 14.38 13.09
CA LYS A 460 6.55 14.60 12.16
C LYS A 460 7.91 14.66 12.86
N GLU A 461 7.99 15.30 14.03
CA GLU A 461 9.22 15.32 14.84
C GLU A 461 9.64 13.92 15.30
N LYS A 462 8.71 12.97 15.41
CA LYS A 462 8.99 11.55 15.66
C LYS A 462 9.42 10.77 14.42
N GLY A 463 9.50 11.41 13.25
CA GLY A 463 9.95 10.79 12.00
C GLY A 463 8.86 9.99 11.28
N THR A 464 7.60 10.06 11.73
CA THR A 464 6.49 9.41 11.03
C THR A 464 6.06 10.25 9.83
N ILE A 465 6.00 9.61 8.66
CA ILE A 465 5.57 10.24 7.41
C ILE A 465 4.05 10.38 7.44
N LEU A 466 3.55 11.59 7.23
CA LEU A 466 2.13 11.88 7.08
C LEU A 466 1.79 11.95 5.60
N GLY A 467 0.91 11.06 5.15
CA GLY A 467 0.43 11.03 3.77
C GLY A 467 -0.86 11.82 3.57
N GLU A 468 -1.72 11.28 2.71
CA GLU A 468 -2.96 11.92 2.31
C GLU A 468 -4.05 11.73 3.39
N PRO A 469 -4.70 12.81 3.85
CA PRO A 469 -5.72 12.66 4.87
C PRO A 469 -7.04 12.18 4.30
N ALA A 470 -7.74 11.31 5.03
CA ALA A 470 -9.03 10.75 4.65
C ALA A 470 -10.19 11.41 5.42
N THR A 471 -10.14 11.40 6.76
CA THR A 471 -11.25 11.93 7.58
C THR A 471 -10.77 12.69 8.81
N LEU A 472 -11.61 13.61 9.31
CA LEU A 472 -11.48 14.27 10.61
C LEU A 472 -12.83 14.26 11.33
N THR A 473 -12.91 13.59 12.48
CA THR A 473 -14.19 13.31 13.15
C THR A 473 -14.14 13.48 14.66
N ALA A 474 -15.31 13.80 15.23
CA ALA A 474 -15.60 13.50 16.63
C ALA A 474 -15.89 12.00 16.73
N PHE A 475 -15.21 11.33 17.65
CA PHE A 475 -15.09 9.87 17.71
C PHE A 475 -15.46 9.34 19.09
N VAL A 476 -16.14 8.19 19.12
CA VAL A 476 -16.46 7.43 20.33
C VAL A 476 -16.09 5.97 20.09
N ASN A 477 -15.31 5.39 20.98
CA ASN A 477 -15.16 3.94 21.12
C ASN A 477 -15.87 3.51 22.41
N GLY A 478 -16.88 2.68 22.24
CA GLY A 478 -17.80 2.20 23.27
C GLY A 478 -17.28 1.02 24.10
N GLY A 479 -16.09 0.49 23.79
CA GLY A 479 -15.38 -0.51 24.57
C GLY A 479 -16.21 -1.73 25.00
N THR A 480 -16.03 -2.13 26.27
CA THR A 480 -16.86 -3.13 26.95
C THR A 480 -17.80 -2.39 27.89
N ALA A 481 -18.85 -1.80 27.33
CA ALA A 481 -19.79 -0.97 28.08
C ALA A 481 -21.23 -1.10 27.60
N LYS A 482 -22.13 -0.62 28.45
CA LYS A 482 -23.49 -0.25 28.06
C LYS A 482 -23.62 1.25 28.24
N GLY A 483 -24.04 1.95 27.21
CA GLY A 483 -24.09 3.40 27.32
C GLY A 483 -24.87 4.10 26.23
N SER A 484 -25.00 5.40 26.41
CA SER A 484 -25.49 6.32 25.41
C SER A 484 -24.63 7.57 25.36
N VAL A 485 -24.52 8.15 24.17
CA VAL A 485 -23.81 9.40 23.91
C VAL A 485 -24.67 10.31 23.04
N GLU A 486 -24.61 11.61 23.30
CA GLU A 486 -25.21 12.66 22.49
C GLU A 486 -24.14 13.69 22.15
N LEU A 487 -23.75 13.75 20.87
CA LEU A 487 -22.93 14.81 20.33
C LEU A 487 -23.82 16.05 20.17
N VAL A 488 -23.62 17.06 21.02
CA VAL A 488 -24.45 18.28 21.08
C VAL A 488 -23.83 19.48 20.38
N LYS A 489 -22.53 19.42 20.06
CA LYS A 489 -21.82 20.39 19.23
C LYS A 489 -20.79 19.66 18.39
N ASN A 490 -20.65 20.03 17.13
CA ASN A 490 -19.64 19.52 16.22
C ASN A 490 -19.41 20.52 15.08
N GLU A 491 -18.35 21.29 15.17
CA GLU A 491 -17.94 22.29 14.17
C GLU A 491 -16.57 21.86 13.63
N VAL A 492 -16.54 21.30 12.42
CA VAL A 492 -15.31 20.84 11.74
C VAL A 492 -14.91 21.83 10.66
N THR A 493 -13.70 22.34 10.73
CA THR A 493 -13.09 23.21 9.73
C THR A 493 -11.99 22.46 8.99
N ILE A 494 -12.17 22.29 7.67
CA ILE A 494 -11.14 21.80 6.75
C ILE A 494 -10.77 22.98 5.82
N PRO A 495 -9.47 23.24 5.55
CA PRO A 495 -9.05 24.32 4.65
C PRO A 495 -9.51 24.10 3.21
N GLU A 496 -9.35 25.13 2.37
CA GLU A 496 -9.45 24.93 0.92
C GLU A 496 -8.41 23.93 0.42
N PHE A 497 -8.71 23.29 -0.72
CA PHE A 497 -7.88 22.25 -1.30
C PHE A 497 -6.41 22.67 -1.38
N THR A 498 -5.57 21.93 -0.66
CA THR A 498 -4.12 22.12 -0.63
C THR A 498 -3.49 20.96 -1.37
N PRO A 499 -3.01 21.14 -2.62
CA PRO A 499 -2.44 20.04 -3.39
C PRO A 499 -1.24 19.45 -2.67
N ASP A 500 -1.02 18.13 -2.86
CA ASP A 500 0.25 17.53 -2.49
C ASP A 500 1.42 18.26 -3.19
N ASP A 501 2.44 18.58 -2.41
CA ASP A 501 3.64 19.29 -2.87
C ASP A 501 4.82 18.34 -3.10
N GLY A 502 4.54 17.02 -3.15
CA GLY A 502 5.53 15.98 -3.30
C GLY A 502 6.31 15.72 -2.02
N TYR A 503 5.94 16.33 -0.88
CA TYR A 503 6.53 16.03 0.43
C TYR A 503 6.55 14.53 0.71
N TYR A 504 5.43 13.87 0.41
CA TYR A 504 5.25 12.45 0.65
C TYR A 504 6.22 11.58 -0.17
N ALA A 505 6.27 11.80 -1.49
CA ALA A 505 7.20 11.10 -2.37
C ALA A 505 8.66 11.38 -2.00
N ARG A 506 8.95 12.61 -1.57
CA ARG A 506 10.29 13.02 -1.15
C ARG A 506 10.72 12.39 0.17
N GLU A 507 9.86 12.28 1.18
CA GLU A 507 10.24 11.62 2.44
C GLU A 507 10.51 10.11 2.26
N LEU A 508 9.88 9.47 1.27
CA LEU A 508 10.21 8.09 0.89
C LEU A 508 11.63 7.95 0.35
N SER A 509 12.11 8.95 -0.40
CA SER A 509 13.46 8.96 -0.95
C SER A 509 14.53 9.38 0.07
N LYS A 510 14.15 9.68 1.33
CA LYS A 510 15.10 10.12 2.36
C LYS A 510 16.21 9.08 2.56
N VAL A 511 17.46 9.50 2.61
CA VAL A 511 18.61 8.68 2.99
C VAL A 511 19.07 9.13 4.37
N SER A 512 19.15 8.20 5.31
CA SER A 512 19.62 8.46 6.67
C SER A 512 20.28 7.18 7.16
N VAL A 513 21.58 7.07 6.94
CA VAL A 513 22.41 5.94 7.36
C VAL A 513 23.59 6.47 8.16
N ASP A 514 23.98 5.74 9.20
CA ASP A 514 25.04 6.10 10.12
C ASP A 514 25.78 4.86 10.62
N SER A 515 26.73 5.03 11.54
CA SER A 515 27.49 3.90 12.08
C SER A 515 26.63 2.81 12.75
N GLU A 516 25.42 3.13 13.20
CA GLU A 516 24.47 2.17 13.78
C GLU A 516 23.56 1.53 12.71
N HIS A 517 23.18 2.31 11.70
CA HIS A 517 22.34 1.90 10.57
C HIS A 517 23.13 2.04 9.26
N ARG A 518 24.02 1.07 9.00
CA ARG A 518 25.07 1.21 7.97
C ARG A 518 24.57 1.36 6.55
N PHE A 519 23.40 0.81 6.22
CA PHE A 519 22.91 0.84 4.85
C PHE A 519 21.40 1.07 4.72
N ARG A 520 20.99 1.56 3.54
CA ARG A 520 19.60 1.72 3.11
C ARG A 520 19.49 1.49 1.61
N THR A 521 18.45 0.75 1.20
CA THR A 521 18.15 0.52 -0.22
C THR A 521 16.93 1.33 -0.64
N LEU A 522 16.99 2.01 -1.78
CA LEU A 522 15.90 2.75 -2.42
C LEU A 522 15.98 2.54 -3.93
N ASP A 523 14.92 2.07 -4.58
CA ASP A 523 14.84 1.87 -6.04
C ASP A 523 16.07 1.15 -6.64
N ASP A 524 16.47 0.03 -6.04
CA ASP A 524 17.68 -0.77 -6.38
C ASP A 524 19.03 -0.08 -6.18
N VAL A 525 19.03 1.10 -5.54
CA VAL A 525 20.24 1.84 -5.16
C VAL A 525 20.51 1.66 -3.67
N PHE A 526 21.71 1.19 -3.39
CA PHE A 526 22.26 0.95 -2.06
C PHE A 526 23.08 2.15 -1.60
N TYR A 527 22.67 2.74 -0.49
CA TYR A 527 23.37 3.81 0.22
C TYR A 527 24.02 3.22 1.45
N ASP A 528 25.35 3.30 1.54
CA ASP A 528 26.10 2.62 2.60
C ASP A 528 27.22 3.48 3.18
N VAL A 529 27.42 3.31 4.49
CA VAL A 529 28.49 3.93 5.26
C VAL A 529 29.25 2.89 6.07
N GLU A 530 30.58 2.97 6.01
CA GLU A 530 31.48 2.19 6.86
C GLU A 530 32.35 3.12 7.71
N GLY A 531 32.66 2.70 8.94
CA GLY A 531 33.45 3.46 9.90
C GLY A 531 32.66 3.87 11.15
N GLU A 532 33.35 4.41 12.14
CA GLU A 532 32.72 4.98 13.35
C GLU A 532 32.44 6.47 13.19
N ASN A 533 31.40 7.00 13.84
CA ASN A 533 31.06 8.43 13.82
C ASN A 533 30.89 8.99 12.40
N VAL A 534 30.37 8.16 11.50
CA VAL A 534 30.06 8.47 10.11
C VAL A 534 28.55 8.59 9.94
N SER A 535 28.10 9.52 9.09
CA SER A 535 26.71 9.60 8.67
C SER A 535 26.55 10.11 7.26
N MET A 536 25.48 9.65 6.61
CA MET A 536 25.01 10.08 5.31
C MET A 536 23.52 10.43 5.42
N GLU A 537 23.21 11.72 5.23
CA GLU A 537 21.86 12.28 5.40
C GLU A 537 21.45 13.08 4.16
N GLY A 538 20.27 12.82 3.60
CA GLY A 538 19.79 13.54 2.42
C GLY A 538 18.56 12.90 1.79
N TYR A 539 18.42 13.05 0.48
CA TYR A 539 17.38 12.40 -0.31
C TYR A 539 18.02 11.78 -1.56
N ALA A 540 17.59 10.56 -1.90
CA ALA A 540 18.03 9.85 -3.10
C ALA A 540 17.74 10.69 -4.35
N GLY A 541 18.74 10.78 -5.23
CA GLY A 541 18.69 11.63 -6.43
C GLY A 541 18.84 13.14 -6.17
N GLU A 542 18.93 13.57 -4.91
CA GLU A 542 19.28 14.95 -4.52
C GLU A 542 20.66 15.00 -3.85
N LYS A 543 20.93 16.09 -3.12
CA LYS A 543 22.16 16.26 -2.35
C LYS A 543 22.15 15.37 -1.10
N ILE A 544 23.28 14.74 -0.84
CA ILE A 544 23.49 13.89 0.32
C ILE A 544 24.69 14.42 1.11
N ASP A 545 24.42 14.86 2.34
CA ASP A 545 25.42 15.34 3.29
C ASP A 545 26.13 14.15 3.94
N CYS A 546 27.43 14.09 3.78
CA CYS A 546 28.31 13.10 4.38
C CYS A 546 29.15 13.76 5.47
N LYS A 547 29.17 13.19 6.68
CA LYS A 547 29.97 13.69 7.81
C LYS A 547 30.73 12.54 8.43
N TRP A 548 31.97 12.81 8.83
CA TRP A 548 32.77 11.85 9.58
C TRP A 548 33.65 12.58 10.59
N GLN A 549 33.85 11.94 11.74
CA GLN A 549 34.75 12.42 12.76
C GLN A 549 35.88 11.42 12.97
N LYS A 550 36.96 11.90 13.57
CA LYS A 550 38.06 11.04 13.99
C LYS A 550 37.60 10.16 15.18
N GLY A 551 37.26 8.90 14.90
CA GLY A 551 36.82 7.87 15.86
C GLY A 551 37.91 6.86 16.21
N SER A 552 37.62 5.88 17.08
CA SER A 552 38.60 4.89 17.54
C SER A 552 38.12 3.45 17.33
N GLU A 553 38.77 2.73 16.41
CA GLU A 553 38.64 1.28 16.13
C GLU A 553 37.23 0.77 15.74
N PRO A 554 37.01 0.32 14.49
CA PRO A 554 35.77 -0.35 14.10
C PRO A 554 35.49 -1.59 14.96
N TRP A 555 34.23 -1.79 15.38
CA TRP A 555 33.75 -2.92 16.20
C TRP A 555 34.07 -4.32 15.59
N SER A 556 34.42 -4.40 14.30
CA SER A 556 34.66 -5.66 13.58
C SER A 556 35.93 -5.71 12.71
N SER A 557 36.77 -4.68 12.68
CA SER A 557 37.99 -4.76 11.86
C SER A 557 39.03 -5.66 12.52
N SER A 558 39.43 -6.72 11.81
CA SER A 558 40.61 -7.52 12.17
C SER A 558 41.89 -6.98 11.54
N GLY A 559 41.78 -5.88 10.78
CA GLY A 559 42.84 -5.21 10.02
C GLY A 559 43.42 -3.96 10.72
N ILE A 560 44.51 -3.46 10.14
CA ILE A 560 45.60 -2.75 10.83
C ILE A 560 45.35 -1.24 10.91
N ASP A 561 44.31 -0.71 10.26
CA ASP A 561 44.08 0.72 10.16
C ASP A 561 42.90 1.22 10.99
N LYS A 562 43.17 2.22 11.84
CA LYS A 562 42.32 2.57 12.99
C LYS A 562 41.31 3.67 12.72
N GLU A 563 41.33 4.29 11.52
CA GLU A 563 40.60 5.53 11.21
C GLU A 563 40.20 5.61 9.71
N HIS A 564 39.45 4.62 9.21
CA HIS A 564 38.89 4.57 7.85
C HIS A 564 37.37 4.80 7.86
N HIS A 565 36.88 5.57 6.88
CA HIS A 565 35.45 5.71 6.61
C HIS A 565 35.18 5.54 5.11
N SER A 566 34.05 4.93 4.76
CA SER A 566 33.59 4.86 3.37
C SER A 566 32.14 5.32 3.22
N PHE A 567 31.85 5.86 2.04
CA PHE A 567 30.53 6.28 1.60
C PHE A 567 30.29 5.69 0.22
N SER A 568 29.23 4.91 0.06
CA SER A 568 28.95 4.15 -1.16
C SER A 568 27.53 4.44 -1.65
N ILE A 569 27.39 4.65 -2.96
CA ILE A 569 26.09 4.70 -3.65
C ILE A 569 26.20 3.74 -4.82
N ILE A 570 25.61 2.55 -4.67
CA ILE A 570 25.85 1.40 -5.55
C ILE A 570 24.51 0.89 -6.09
N LYS A 571 24.45 0.57 -7.37
CA LYS A 571 23.30 -0.13 -7.94
C LYS A 571 23.57 -1.63 -7.96
N ASP A 572 22.65 -2.40 -7.38
CA ASP A 572 22.59 -3.86 -7.47
C ASP A 572 21.46 -4.24 -8.45
N ARG A 573 21.68 -5.23 -9.30
CA ARG A 573 20.65 -5.74 -10.23
C ARG A 573 20.22 -7.17 -9.89
N ILE A 574 20.56 -7.65 -8.70
CA ILE A 574 20.03 -8.91 -8.18
C ILE A 574 18.69 -8.61 -7.51
N ASP A 575 17.58 -8.90 -8.21
CA ASP A 575 16.18 -8.72 -7.75
C ASP A 575 15.81 -9.50 -6.46
N SER A 576 16.78 -10.09 -5.74
CA SER A 576 16.53 -10.94 -4.58
C SER A 576 17.67 -11.02 -3.54
N PHE A 577 18.63 -10.09 -3.52
CA PHE A 577 19.73 -10.16 -2.56
C PHE A 577 19.34 -9.52 -1.22
N ASP A 578 18.74 -10.32 -0.33
CA ASP A 578 18.47 -9.90 1.06
C ASP A 578 19.76 -9.95 1.88
N TRP A 579 20.35 -8.77 2.12
CA TRP A 579 21.57 -8.63 2.94
C TRP A 579 21.37 -9.08 4.40
N ASN A 580 20.14 -9.19 4.90
CA ASN A 580 19.88 -9.72 6.24
C ASN A 580 20.16 -11.22 6.36
N ASP A 581 20.22 -11.95 5.24
CA ASP A 581 20.46 -13.39 5.21
C ASP A 581 21.95 -13.77 5.31
N ILE A 582 22.86 -12.79 5.43
CA ILE A 582 24.28 -13.07 5.71
C ILE A 582 24.47 -13.73 7.10
N GLY A 583 23.49 -13.60 8.00
CA GLY A 583 23.46 -14.30 9.29
C GLY A 583 22.78 -15.68 9.28
N GLY A 584 22.12 -16.04 8.16
CA GLY A 584 21.26 -17.21 8.03
C GLY A 584 21.86 -18.24 7.09
N VAL A 585 22.06 -19.45 7.62
CA VAL A 585 22.40 -20.65 6.85
C VAL A 585 21.52 -20.76 5.60
N VAL A 586 22.14 -20.90 4.42
CA VAL A 586 21.50 -21.41 3.20
C VAL A 586 20.67 -22.64 3.57
N SER A 587 19.36 -22.44 3.67
CA SER A 587 18.40 -23.46 4.06
C SER A 587 18.15 -24.39 2.87
N PHE A 588 18.98 -25.43 2.72
CA PHE A 588 18.61 -26.60 1.93
C PHE A 588 17.84 -27.59 2.83
N THR A 589 16.53 -27.39 2.96
CA THR A 589 15.64 -28.43 3.51
C THR A 589 14.98 -29.19 2.35
N ASP A 590 15.52 -30.37 2.02
CA ASP A 590 14.83 -31.66 2.23
C ASP A 590 15.68 -32.85 1.73
N PRO A 591 16.26 -33.70 2.60
CA PRO A 591 16.85 -34.97 2.21
C PRO A 591 15.83 -36.11 2.42
N ALA A 592 14.78 -36.11 1.61
CA ALA A 592 13.86 -37.25 1.54
C ALA A 592 13.37 -37.51 0.11
N SER A 593 14.29 -37.64 -0.85
CA SER A 593 14.00 -38.44 -2.04
C SER A 593 15.18 -39.34 -2.40
N ASP A 594 14.82 -40.61 -2.53
CA ASP A 594 15.66 -41.77 -2.74
C ASP A 594 16.06 -41.89 -4.22
N ASP A 595 17.25 -42.45 -4.42
CA ASP A 595 17.78 -43.07 -5.63
C ASP A 595 17.82 -42.31 -6.97
N SER A 596 19.08 -42.07 -7.39
CA SER A 596 19.56 -42.23 -8.76
C SER A 596 19.00 -41.29 -9.83
N GLN A 597 19.42 -40.03 -9.79
CA GLN A 597 19.78 -39.34 -11.04
C GLN A 597 21.11 -38.60 -10.82
N GLU A 598 22.02 -38.78 -11.78
CA GLU A 598 22.97 -37.74 -12.14
C GLU A 598 22.12 -36.52 -12.53
N THR A 599 21.68 -35.73 -11.56
CA THR A 599 21.34 -34.36 -11.84
C THR A 599 22.68 -33.68 -12.03
N ASP A 600 22.99 -33.30 -13.28
CA ASP A 600 23.77 -32.09 -13.50
C ASP A 600 23.22 -31.10 -12.48
N ALA A 601 24.03 -30.75 -11.48
CA ALA A 601 23.76 -29.61 -10.65
C ALA A 601 23.80 -28.45 -11.64
N GLY A 602 22.65 -28.19 -12.26
CA GLY A 602 22.43 -27.06 -13.14
C GLY A 602 22.98 -25.89 -12.34
N THR A 603 23.97 -25.25 -12.92
CA THR A 603 24.34 -23.88 -12.60
C THR A 603 23.02 -23.14 -12.51
N ALA A 604 22.48 -22.98 -11.31
CA ALA A 604 21.32 -22.17 -11.11
C ALA A 604 21.71 -20.81 -11.69
N ASP A 605 20.91 -20.31 -12.63
CA ASP A 605 20.98 -18.95 -13.18
C ASP A 605 20.72 -17.94 -12.05
N LEU A 606 21.59 -17.91 -11.04
CA LEU A 606 21.45 -17.21 -9.77
C LEU A 606 22.11 -15.82 -9.79
N ILE A 607 22.49 -15.30 -10.95
CA ILE A 607 23.30 -14.08 -10.99
C ILE A 607 22.65 -13.06 -11.92
N GLY A 608 21.67 -12.33 -11.36
CA GLY A 608 21.28 -11.02 -11.88
C GLY A 608 22.52 -10.11 -11.89
N GLY A 609 22.76 -9.44 -13.02
CA GLY A 609 23.89 -8.54 -13.20
C GLY A 609 23.63 -7.63 -14.39
N PHE A 610 24.51 -6.66 -14.62
CA PHE A 610 24.48 -5.90 -15.87
C PHE A 610 24.73 -6.86 -17.04
N LYS A 611 23.96 -6.72 -18.12
CA LYS A 611 24.11 -7.61 -19.28
C LYS A 611 25.40 -7.27 -20.02
N ASP A 612 25.98 -8.26 -20.68
CA ASP A 612 27.20 -8.07 -21.48
C ASP A 612 27.02 -7.05 -22.63
N ASP A 613 25.79 -6.83 -23.07
CA ASP A 613 25.39 -5.86 -24.09
C ASP A 613 24.90 -4.52 -23.48
N GLU A 614 25.18 -4.23 -22.21
CA GLU A 614 24.89 -2.93 -21.59
C GLU A 614 26.19 -2.18 -21.31
N LYS A 615 26.18 -0.86 -21.52
CA LYS A 615 27.22 0.05 -21.05
C LYS A 615 26.81 0.66 -19.73
N VAL A 616 27.70 0.57 -18.74
CA VAL A 616 27.46 1.09 -17.40
C VAL A 616 28.37 2.28 -17.15
N TYR A 617 27.76 3.42 -16.81
CA TYR A 617 28.46 4.64 -16.46
C TYR A 617 28.15 5.02 -15.01
N VAL A 618 29.16 5.54 -14.31
CA VAL A 618 29.00 6.18 -13.01
C VAL A 618 29.31 7.67 -13.19
N ASP A 619 28.28 8.49 -13.08
CA ASP A 619 28.36 9.95 -13.09
C ASP A 619 28.31 10.47 -11.66
N TYR A 620 29.36 11.18 -11.22
CA TYR A 620 29.39 11.72 -9.87
C TYR A 620 29.84 13.18 -9.81
N SER A 621 29.35 13.88 -8.78
CA SER A 621 29.76 15.23 -8.41
C SER A 621 29.77 15.34 -6.90
N VAL A 622 30.93 15.66 -6.32
CA VAL A 622 31.15 15.71 -4.88
C VAL A 622 31.79 17.05 -4.53
N ASP A 623 31.16 17.79 -3.64
CA ASP A 623 31.77 18.93 -2.97
C ASP A 623 32.46 18.41 -1.71
N LEU A 624 33.80 18.39 -1.71
CA LEU A 624 34.59 17.99 -0.55
C LEU A 624 34.92 19.22 0.30
N GLY A 625 34.51 19.21 1.57
CA GLY A 625 34.80 20.28 2.52
C GLY A 625 36.24 20.30 3.00
N GLU A 626 36.60 21.30 3.81
CA GLU A 626 37.89 21.34 4.51
C GLU A 626 38.08 20.09 5.38
N LEU A 627 39.17 19.38 5.16
CA LEU A 627 39.59 18.29 6.03
C LEU A 627 40.34 18.85 7.24
N SER A 628 40.10 18.26 8.40
CA SER A 628 40.86 18.53 9.62
C SER A 628 41.69 17.32 10.04
N ASP A 629 42.75 17.58 10.81
CA ASP A 629 43.69 16.58 11.34
C ASP A 629 44.52 15.83 10.28
N GLU A 630 44.84 16.49 9.17
CA GLU A 630 45.70 15.95 8.10
C GLU A 630 47.13 15.63 8.62
N GLY A 631 47.42 14.33 8.76
CA GLY A 631 48.75 13.79 9.06
C GLY A 631 49.46 13.22 7.83
N GLU A 632 50.63 12.59 8.02
CA GLU A 632 51.33 11.90 6.92
C GLU A 632 50.51 10.72 6.35
N GLU A 633 49.58 10.17 7.12
CA GLU A 633 48.74 9.02 6.76
C GLU A 633 47.35 9.43 6.21
N SER A 634 46.99 10.73 6.21
CA SER A 634 45.66 11.15 5.71
C SER A 634 45.51 10.96 4.20
N ASN A 635 44.36 10.45 3.76
CA ASN A 635 44.05 10.31 2.34
C ASN A 635 42.55 10.47 2.09
N VAL A 636 42.17 10.93 0.90
CA VAL A 636 40.78 10.92 0.41
C VAL A 636 40.79 10.38 -1.00
N ILE A 637 39.95 9.38 -1.23
CA ILE A 637 39.82 8.70 -2.52
C ILE A 637 38.39 8.87 -2.99
N ILE A 638 38.19 9.30 -4.23
CA ILE A 638 36.87 9.45 -4.85
C ILE A 638 36.89 8.80 -6.23
N GLY A 639 35.88 8.00 -6.53
CA GLY A 639 35.63 7.50 -7.87
C GLY A 639 34.54 6.44 -7.92
N GLY A 640 34.82 5.33 -8.62
CA GLY A 640 33.86 4.27 -8.89
C GLY A 640 34.19 2.98 -8.13
N TYR A 641 33.17 2.15 -7.93
CA TYR A 641 33.27 0.80 -7.40
C TYR A 641 32.58 -0.17 -8.33
N VAL A 642 33.17 -1.35 -8.50
CA VAL A 642 32.61 -2.44 -9.31
C VAL A 642 32.87 -3.76 -8.62
N GLN A 643 31.87 -4.65 -8.60
CA GLN A 643 32.08 -6.04 -8.26
C GLN A 643 31.76 -6.93 -9.46
N CYS A 644 32.71 -7.79 -9.83
CA CYS A 644 32.51 -8.78 -10.90
C CYS A 644 32.51 -10.20 -10.31
N HIS A 645 31.57 -11.03 -10.75
CA HIS A 645 31.56 -12.46 -10.46
C HIS A 645 32.48 -13.22 -11.40
N ASN A 646 33.10 -14.29 -10.89
CA ASN A 646 33.77 -15.28 -11.70
C ASN A 646 32.85 -16.49 -11.94
N ASN A 647 32.25 -16.59 -13.13
CA ASN A 647 31.34 -17.70 -13.46
C ASN A 647 32.04 -19.07 -13.54
N ASP A 648 33.38 -19.10 -13.63
CA ASP A 648 34.15 -20.35 -13.55
C ASP A 648 34.26 -20.90 -12.12
N TYR A 649 33.88 -20.12 -11.11
CA TYR A 649 33.97 -20.51 -9.72
C TYR A 649 33.03 -21.67 -9.40
N GLN A 650 33.60 -22.81 -8.97
CA GLN A 650 32.81 -23.97 -8.54
C GLN A 650 33.02 -24.23 -7.05
N ALA A 651 32.02 -23.91 -6.24
CA ALA A 651 32.01 -24.26 -4.83
C ALA A 651 31.85 -25.79 -4.66
N LYS A 652 32.92 -26.51 -4.32
CA LYS A 652 32.81 -27.91 -3.89
C LYS A 652 32.51 -27.97 -2.40
N SER A 653 31.24 -28.20 -2.05
CA SER A 653 30.84 -28.45 -0.67
C SER A 653 31.42 -29.78 -0.19
N SER A 654 32.05 -29.79 0.99
CA SER A 654 32.30 -31.04 1.73
C SER A 654 31.28 -31.18 2.88
N TRP A 655 30.99 -32.41 3.28
CA TRP A 655 30.03 -32.78 4.35
C TRP A 655 30.28 -32.10 5.71
N ASN A 656 31.40 -31.39 5.90
CA ASN A 656 31.79 -30.71 7.14
C ASN A 656 31.68 -29.17 7.07
N GLY A 657 31.05 -28.58 6.05
CA GLY A 657 30.93 -27.12 5.91
C GLY A 657 32.23 -26.39 5.57
N PHE A 658 33.34 -27.12 5.40
CA PHE A 658 34.58 -26.59 4.84
C PHE A 658 34.53 -26.71 3.32
N PHE A 659 34.40 -25.57 2.65
CA PHE A 659 34.44 -25.49 1.21
C PHE A 659 35.91 -25.54 0.73
N TRP A 660 36.24 -26.51 -0.12
CA TRP A 660 37.57 -26.60 -0.73
C TRP A 660 37.50 -25.93 -2.10
N ASP A 661 38.27 -24.86 -2.25
CA ASP A 661 38.33 -24.05 -3.45
C ASP A 661 39.16 -24.74 -4.56
N ASN A 662 38.82 -24.53 -5.83
CA ASN A 662 39.66 -24.94 -6.96
C ASN A 662 40.91 -24.06 -7.12
N GLY A 663 41.05 -23.03 -6.27
CA GLY A 663 42.13 -22.05 -6.30
C GLY A 663 41.76 -20.80 -7.09
N GLU A 664 40.47 -20.63 -7.40
CA GLU A 664 39.96 -19.47 -8.13
C GLU A 664 39.20 -18.53 -7.20
N CYS A 665 39.16 -17.25 -7.55
CA CYS A 665 38.43 -16.26 -6.77
C CYS A 665 36.95 -16.27 -7.18
N GLN A 666 36.05 -16.15 -6.21
CA GLN A 666 34.61 -16.10 -6.45
C GLN A 666 34.18 -14.78 -7.08
N ASN A 667 34.63 -13.66 -6.51
CA ASN A 667 34.34 -12.31 -6.98
C ASN A 667 35.64 -11.54 -7.18
N TYR A 668 35.57 -10.38 -7.82
CA TYR A 668 36.63 -9.37 -7.90
C TYR A 668 36.04 -8.02 -7.47
N ASN A 669 36.65 -7.37 -6.48
CA ASN A 669 36.29 -6.01 -6.07
C ASN A 669 37.23 -5.03 -6.77
N ILE A 670 36.68 -4.08 -7.52
CA ILE A 670 37.44 -3.14 -8.32
C ILE A 670 37.13 -1.73 -7.82
N LEU A 671 38.15 -1.07 -7.26
CA LEU A 671 38.09 0.34 -6.87
C LEU A 671 38.72 1.19 -7.98
N ILE A 672 37.95 2.11 -8.53
CA ILE A 672 38.40 3.06 -9.55
C ILE A 672 38.63 4.40 -8.86
N ALA A 673 39.88 4.79 -8.70
CA ALA A 673 40.28 5.99 -7.97
C ALA A 673 40.64 7.12 -8.94
N ASP A 674 39.69 8.02 -9.19
CA ASP A 674 39.90 9.20 -10.03
C ASP A 674 40.61 10.33 -9.28
N LYS A 675 40.15 10.64 -8.06
CA LYS A 675 40.81 11.56 -7.13
C LYS A 675 41.45 10.77 -6.00
N TRP A 676 42.70 11.10 -5.69
CA TRP A 676 43.46 10.64 -4.54
C TRP A 676 44.46 11.72 -4.11
N ASP A 677 44.69 11.88 -2.80
CA ASP A 677 45.62 12.89 -2.28
C ASP A 677 47.04 12.30 -2.10
N LYS A 678 47.14 10.99 -1.82
CA LYS A 678 48.40 10.24 -1.68
C LYS A 678 48.33 8.90 -2.40
N GLU A 679 49.51 8.30 -2.64
CA GLU A 679 49.60 6.97 -3.25
C GLU A 679 48.73 5.99 -2.46
N ILE A 680 47.90 5.26 -3.18
CA ILE A 680 46.95 4.32 -2.63
C ILE A 680 47.72 3.06 -2.18
N GLY A 681 47.76 2.85 -0.88
CA GLY A 681 48.39 1.67 -0.28
C GLY A 681 47.38 0.58 0.04
N THR A 682 47.70 -0.23 1.04
CA THR A 682 46.87 -1.35 1.51
C THR A 682 45.82 -0.94 2.53
N GLU A 683 45.76 0.34 2.92
CA GLU A 683 44.85 0.89 3.92
C GLU A 683 43.37 0.72 3.57
N ILE A 684 43.03 0.57 2.28
CA ILE A 684 41.67 0.36 1.79
C ILE A 684 41.24 -1.12 1.89
N ILE A 685 42.11 -2.00 2.37
CA ILE A 685 41.88 -3.43 2.42
C ILE A 685 41.70 -3.82 3.88
N ASP A 686 40.53 -4.35 4.22
CA ASP A 686 40.19 -4.80 5.59
C ASP A 686 41.10 -5.90 6.14
N PHE A 687 41.94 -6.47 5.28
CA PHE A 687 42.86 -7.55 5.57
C PHE A 687 44.29 -7.19 5.14
N PRO A 688 45.31 -7.61 5.90
CA PRO A 688 46.69 -7.46 5.45
C PRO A 688 46.87 -8.07 4.06
N ALA A 689 47.41 -7.30 3.12
CA ALA A 689 47.71 -7.79 1.79
C ALA A 689 49.04 -8.57 1.79
N ARG A 690 49.04 -9.77 1.20
CA ARG A 690 50.23 -10.64 1.15
C ARG A 690 51.20 -10.22 0.05
N ASP A 691 50.68 -9.92 -1.13
CA ASP A 691 51.42 -9.55 -2.33
C ASP A 691 50.65 -8.45 -3.08
N VAL A 692 51.37 -7.42 -3.56
CA VAL A 692 50.85 -6.39 -4.47
C VAL A 692 51.44 -6.66 -5.85
N ILE A 693 50.58 -6.84 -6.85
CA ILE A 693 50.97 -7.15 -8.22
C ILE A 693 50.67 -5.93 -9.10
N GLU A 694 51.72 -5.32 -9.64
CA GLU A 694 51.60 -4.27 -10.65
C GLU A 694 51.23 -4.94 -12.00
N LEU A 695 49.98 -4.77 -12.45
CA LEU A 695 49.49 -5.39 -13.69
C LEU A 695 49.85 -4.55 -14.92
N GLY A 696 49.89 -3.23 -14.78
CA GLY A 696 50.28 -2.31 -15.85
C GLY A 696 49.36 -1.09 -15.91
N THR A 697 49.06 -0.65 -17.13
CA THR A 697 48.20 0.51 -17.39
C THR A 697 47.10 0.18 -18.38
N ILE A 698 45.92 0.77 -18.18
CA ILE A 698 44.82 0.77 -19.14
C ILE A 698 44.47 2.21 -19.50
N GLU A 699 43.85 2.42 -20.66
CA GLU A 699 43.33 3.73 -21.05
C GLU A 699 41.83 3.57 -21.29
N SER A 700 40.96 4.26 -20.54
CA SER A 700 39.50 4.24 -20.67
C SER A 700 38.99 5.66 -20.90
N ASP A 701 38.19 5.87 -21.94
CA ASP A 701 37.69 7.19 -22.36
C ASP A 701 38.76 8.31 -22.40
N GLY A 702 39.95 7.96 -22.91
CA GLY A 702 41.10 8.88 -23.01
C GLY A 702 41.81 9.18 -21.68
N VAL A 703 41.43 8.51 -20.59
CA VAL A 703 42.06 8.61 -19.28
C VAL A 703 42.93 7.38 -19.04
N VAL A 704 44.19 7.59 -18.65
CA VAL A 704 45.13 6.52 -18.34
C VAL A 704 45.04 6.16 -16.85
N TYR A 705 44.92 4.87 -16.57
CA TYR A 705 44.87 4.31 -15.22
C TYR A 705 46.01 3.32 -15.00
N ASN A 706 46.62 3.37 -13.82
CA ASN A 706 47.52 2.34 -13.30
C ASN A 706 46.71 1.26 -12.59
N VAL A 707 47.04 -0.01 -12.82
CA VAL A 707 46.30 -1.15 -12.30
C VAL A 707 47.18 -1.98 -11.38
N LYS A 708 46.71 -2.16 -10.13
CA LYS A 708 47.34 -3.00 -9.12
C LYS A 708 46.35 -4.02 -8.58
N GLU A 709 46.81 -5.24 -8.35
CA GLU A 709 46.02 -6.32 -7.77
C GLU A 709 46.57 -6.66 -6.37
N TYR A 710 45.66 -6.81 -5.40
CA TYR A 710 45.97 -7.06 -4.00
C TYR A 710 45.29 -8.34 -3.51
N TYR A 711 46.09 -9.22 -2.90
CA TYR A 711 45.61 -10.48 -2.31
C TYR A 711 45.59 -10.44 -0.78
N PRO A 712 44.48 -10.79 -0.10
CA PRO A 712 44.43 -10.85 1.35
C PRO A 712 45.29 -12.00 1.93
N GLU A 713 45.84 -11.83 3.13
CA GLU A 713 46.73 -12.79 3.81
C GLU A 713 46.00 -14.03 4.36
N ALA A 714 44.67 -13.95 4.55
CA ALA A 714 43.88 -15.04 5.13
C ALA A 714 43.81 -16.27 4.19
N ALA A 715 44.26 -17.42 4.69
CA ALA A 715 44.32 -18.69 3.94
C ALA A 715 42.96 -19.33 3.60
N ALA A 716 41.85 -18.66 3.93
CA ALA A 716 40.49 -19.15 3.73
C ALA A 716 39.64 -18.13 2.98
N ARG A 717 40.00 -17.88 1.70
CA ARG A 717 39.17 -17.19 0.69
C ARG A 717 38.99 -15.67 1.03
N ILE A 718 38.45 -14.74 0.25
CA ILE A 718 37.61 -14.66 -0.95
C ILE A 718 37.91 -13.24 -1.54
N THR A 719 37.87 -13.06 -2.87
CA THR A 719 37.82 -11.74 -3.56
C THR A 719 39.09 -10.86 -3.54
N PRO A 720 39.95 -10.88 -4.59
CA PRO A 720 41.04 -9.92 -4.72
C PRO A 720 40.49 -8.50 -4.93
N TYR A 721 41.26 -7.53 -4.45
CA TYR A 721 41.01 -6.11 -4.70
C TYR A 721 41.86 -5.65 -5.87
N ILE A 722 41.22 -5.08 -6.89
CA ILE A 722 41.87 -4.44 -8.03
C ILE A 722 41.72 -2.94 -7.84
N ILE A 723 42.84 -2.23 -7.75
CA ILE A 723 42.84 -0.78 -7.66
C ILE A 723 43.25 -0.21 -9.01
N VAL A 724 42.33 0.55 -9.61
CA VAL A 724 42.46 1.23 -10.89
C VAL A 724 42.60 2.72 -10.61
N SER A 725 43.83 3.19 -10.48
CA SER A 725 44.11 4.57 -10.07
C SER A 725 44.46 5.44 -11.27
N ARG A 726 43.86 6.62 -11.38
CA ARG A 726 44.15 7.56 -12.46
C ARG A 726 45.63 7.95 -12.40
N ALA A 727 46.32 7.96 -13.56
CA ALA A 727 47.75 8.26 -13.63
C ALA A 727 48.08 9.65 -13.10
N GLU A 728 47.16 10.60 -13.29
CA GLU A 728 47.16 11.91 -12.65
C GLU A 728 45.86 12.09 -11.87
N SER A 729 45.95 12.45 -10.60
CA SER A 729 44.77 12.68 -9.74
C SER A 729 43.86 13.78 -10.33
N LEU A 730 42.55 13.55 -10.26
CA LEU A 730 41.53 14.43 -10.83
C LEU A 730 41.63 15.86 -10.26
N ALA A 731 41.71 16.84 -11.15
CA ALA A 731 41.74 18.24 -10.77
C ALA A 731 40.35 18.74 -10.31
N PRO A 732 40.28 19.72 -9.40
CA PRO A 732 39.03 20.37 -9.03
C PRO A 732 38.29 20.98 -10.22
N SER A 733 36.97 20.96 -10.16
CA SER A 733 36.09 21.61 -11.14
C SER A 733 35.65 22.99 -10.68
N GLU A 734 35.50 23.91 -11.62
CA GLU A 734 35.08 25.29 -11.38
C GLU A 734 33.56 25.40 -11.54
N ALA A 735 32.84 25.75 -10.47
CA ALA A 735 31.40 26.01 -10.51
C ALA A 735 31.00 27.16 -9.58
N GLU A 736 29.98 27.95 -9.97
CA GLU A 736 29.56 29.13 -9.21
C GLU A 736 28.78 28.80 -7.92
N ASP A 737 28.24 27.60 -7.82
CA ASP A 737 27.37 27.14 -6.72
C ASP A 737 28.11 26.35 -5.63
N ILE A 738 29.44 26.24 -5.70
CA ILE A 738 30.24 25.52 -4.70
C ILE A 738 30.13 26.25 -3.36
N PRO A 739 29.74 25.56 -2.26
CA PRO A 739 29.68 26.17 -0.94
C PRO A 739 31.04 26.73 -0.49
N GLU A 740 31.03 27.78 0.34
CA GLU A 740 32.26 28.34 0.90
C GLU A 740 33.04 27.25 1.66
N LYS A 741 34.35 27.10 1.39
CA LYS A 741 35.25 26.06 1.94
C LYS A 741 35.09 24.65 1.38
N PHE A 742 34.38 24.50 0.26
CA PHE A 742 34.29 23.22 -0.45
C PHE A 742 35.07 23.28 -1.76
N THR A 743 35.51 22.11 -2.23
CA THR A 743 36.16 21.91 -3.51
C THR A 743 35.41 20.83 -4.28
N ARG A 744 34.95 21.14 -5.51
CA ARG A 744 34.17 20.21 -6.33
C ARG A 744 35.06 19.26 -7.12
N TYR A 745 34.71 17.98 -7.10
CA TYR A 745 35.25 16.95 -7.98
C TYR A 745 34.11 16.26 -8.70
N GLU A 746 34.15 16.23 -10.03
CA GLU A 746 33.13 15.61 -10.86
C GLU A 746 33.80 14.82 -11.99
N ASN A 747 33.27 13.64 -12.28
CA ASN A 747 33.72 12.84 -13.42
C ASN A 747 32.61 11.86 -13.86
N THR A 748 32.80 11.31 -15.06
CA THR A 748 32.05 10.18 -15.60
C THR A 748 33.02 9.02 -15.76
N ILE A 749 32.66 7.83 -15.25
CA ILE A 749 33.46 6.61 -15.38
C ILE A 749 32.69 5.59 -16.23
N CYS A 750 33.27 5.12 -17.33
CA CYS A 750 32.74 3.99 -18.09
C CYS A 750 33.21 2.67 -17.46
N ILE A 751 32.39 2.13 -16.56
CA ILE A 751 32.67 0.91 -15.79
C ILE A 751 32.94 -0.27 -16.72
N THR A 752 32.10 -0.44 -17.74
CA THR A 752 32.17 -1.58 -18.66
C THR A 752 33.43 -1.55 -19.52
N ASP A 753 33.89 -0.38 -19.94
CA ASP A 753 35.14 -0.25 -20.69
C ASP A 753 36.38 -0.54 -19.82
N ILE A 754 36.37 -0.10 -18.55
CA ILE A 754 37.42 -0.46 -17.58
C ILE A 754 37.44 -1.96 -17.35
N VAL A 755 36.30 -2.59 -17.05
CA VAL A 755 36.19 -4.04 -16.81
C VAL A 755 36.67 -4.82 -18.03
N GLU A 756 36.29 -4.43 -19.24
CA GLU A 756 36.72 -5.07 -20.48
C GLU A 756 38.25 -4.97 -20.66
N LYS A 757 38.83 -3.81 -20.37
CA LYS A 757 40.29 -3.61 -20.47
C LYS A 757 41.06 -4.40 -19.42
N LEU A 758 40.48 -4.60 -18.23
CA LEU A 758 41.09 -5.41 -17.18
C LEU A 758 41.16 -6.91 -17.55
N LYS A 759 40.27 -7.42 -18.40
CA LYS A 759 40.33 -8.82 -18.90
C LYS A 759 41.64 -9.09 -19.66
N ALA A 760 42.30 -8.08 -20.21
CA ALA A 760 43.60 -8.22 -20.86
C ALA A 760 44.74 -8.66 -19.92
N PHE A 761 44.53 -8.59 -18.60
CA PHE A 761 45.47 -9.06 -17.58
C PHE A 761 45.19 -10.50 -17.10
N ASP A 762 44.45 -11.30 -17.88
CA ASP A 762 44.03 -12.67 -17.52
C ASP A 762 43.17 -12.75 -16.23
N LEU A 763 42.49 -11.65 -15.89
CA LEU A 763 41.52 -11.62 -14.77
C LEU A 763 40.18 -12.22 -15.21
N LYS A 764 39.61 -13.09 -14.37
CA LYS A 764 38.35 -13.80 -14.66
C LYS A 764 37.10 -12.98 -14.34
N LEU A 765 37.02 -11.79 -14.92
CA LEU A 765 35.90 -10.87 -14.77
C LEU A 765 34.78 -11.29 -15.73
N HIS A 766 33.72 -11.93 -15.23
CA HIS A 766 32.59 -12.38 -16.06
C HIS A 766 31.42 -11.39 -15.95
N THR A 767 30.55 -11.59 -14.95
CA THR A 767 29.33 -10.79 -14.80
C THR A 767 29.58 -9.62 -13.86
N THR A 768 29.29 -8.39 -14.29
CA THR A 768 29.27 -7.23 -13.38
C THR A 768 28.02 -7.29 -12.51
N GLN A 769 28.20 -7.52 -11.21
CA GLN A 769 27.09 -7.64 -10.24
C GLN A 769 26.72 -6.27 -9.67
N LEU A 770 27.73 -5.50 -9.27
CA LEU A 770 27.57 -4.20 -8.63
C LEU A 770 28.36 -3.15 -9.39
N ALA A 771 27.80 -1.95 -9.51
CA ALA A 771 28.51 -0.77 -10.01
C ALA A 771 28.01 0.46 -9.26
N GLY A 772 28.92 1.38 -8.93
CA GLY A 772 28.54 2.54 -8.15
C GLY A 772 29.62 3.58 -7.96
N PHE A 773 29.26 4.61 -7.22
CA PHE A 773 30.15 5.64 -6.70
C PHE A 773 30.67 5.21 -5.33
N GLN A 774 31.95 5.51 -5.06
CA GLN A 774 32.54 5.30 -3.73
C GLN A 774 33.51 6.42 -3.36
N MET A 775 33.46 6.82 -2.09
CA MET A 775 34.42 7.74 -1.47
C MET A 775 34.98 7.11 -0.20
N HIS A 776 36.31 7.13 -0.05
CA HIS A 776 37.01 6.71 1.16
C HIS A 776 37.78 7.87 1.78
N THR A 777 37.78 7.94 3.11
CA THR A 777 38.54 8.91 3.88
C THR A 777 39.35 8.21 4.97
N PHE A 778 40.60 8.67 5.17
CA PHE A 778 41.55 8.04 6.08
C PHE A 778 42.22 9.09 6.97
N HIS A 779 42.29 8.81 8.27
CA HIS A 779 43.02 9.62 9.27
C HIS A 779 42.69 11.11 9.24
N ASN A 780 41.46 11.45 8.88
CA ASN A 780 40.98 12.82 8.84
C ASN A 780 39.54 12.89 9.34
N ALA A 781 39.11 14.08 9.71
CA ALA A 781 37.71 14.40 9.94
C ALA A 781 37.27 15.45 8.93
N GLY A 782 36.00 15.43 8.53
CA GLY A 782 35.54 16.33 7.49
C GLY A 782 34.07 16.15 7.15
N SER A 783 33.69 16.80 6.06
CA SER A 783 32.35 16.70 5.48
C SER A 783 32.44 16.74 3.96
N ALA A 784 31.51 16.08 3.29
CA ALA A 784 31.31 16.19 1.86
C ALA A 784 29.83 16.31 1.54
N VAL A 785 29.51 16.87 0.38
CA VAL A 785 28.17 16.84 -0.19
C VAL A 785 28.26 16.09 -1.50
N ILE A 786 27.64 14.91 -1.56
CA ILE A 786 27.46 14.20 -2.83
C ILE A 786 26.30 14.90 -3.52
N ASN A 787 26.59 15.69 -4.56
CA ASN A 787 25.58 16.41 -5.32
C ASN A 787 24.82 15.47 -6.25
N THR A 788 25.56 14.55 -6.89
CA THR A 788 25.03 13.51 -7.76
C THR A 788 25.92 12.27 -7.69
N ALA A 789 25.33 11.10 -7.74
CA ALA A 789 25.99 9.81 -7.94
C ALA A 789 25.02 8.90 -8.69
N GLU A 790 25.03 9.00 -10.01
CA GLU A 790 24.06 8.36 -10.90
C GLU A 790 24.72 7.18 -11.63
N ILE A 791 24.09 6.00 -11.53
CA ILE A 791 24.50 4.79 -12.26
C ILE A 791 23.62 4.67 -13.50
N LYS A 792 24.18 4.95 -14.68
CA LYS A 792 23.48 4.89 -15.96
C LYS A 792 23.77 3.56 -16.66
N VAL A 793 22.71 2.88 -17.07
CA VAL A 793 22.79 1.64 -17.85
C VAL A 793 22.19 1.92 -19.22
N ILE A 794 23.00 1.80 -20.27
CA ILE A 794 22.59 2.06 -21.65
C ILE A 794 22.75 0.77 -22.46
N PRO A 795 21.68 0.24 -23.07
CA PRO A 795 21.80 -0.91 -23.98
C PRO A 795 22.71 -0.59 -25.18
N ASP A 796 23.58 -1.52 -25.59
CA ASP A 796 24.56 -1.34 -26.67
C ASP A 796 23.91 -1.17 -28.06
N GLU A 797 22.64 -1.59 -28.21
CA GLU A 797 21.84 -1.37 -29.43
C GLU A 797 21.21 0.03 -29.51
N GLU A 798 21.20 0.83 -28.43
CA GLU A 798 20.63 2.18 -28.44
C GLU A 798 21.65 3.22 -28.93
N LYS A 799 21.24 4.03 -29.92
CA LYS A 799 22.04 5.11 -30.49
C LYS A 799 22.39 6.15 -29.41
N LEU A 800 23.68 6.37 -29.17
CA LEU A 800 24.18 7.49 -28.37
C LEU A 800 24.08 8.81 -29.17
N TYR A 801 23.83 9.91 -28.48
CA TYR A 801 23.61 11.25 -29.05
C TYR A 801 24.75 12.19 -28.67
N THR A 802 25.27 12.95 -29.61
CA THR A 802 26.35 13.90 -29.30
C THR A 802 25.81 15.13 -28.56
N ALA A 803 26.70 15.91 -27.92
CA ALA A 803 26.33 17.22 -27.37
C ALA A 803 25.71 18.16 -28.43
N ASP A 804 26.09 17.99 -29.71
CA ASP A 804 25.50 18.72 -30.84
C ASP A 804 24.05 18.28 -31.11
N ASP A 805 23.73 16.98 -31.00
CA ASP A 805 22.36 16.47 -31.13
C ASP A 805 21.43 17.04 -30.04
N VAL A 806 21.89 17.09 -28.79
CA VAL A 806 21.15 17.70 -27.67
C VAL A 806 20.90 19.18 -27.91
N GLN A 807 21.92 19.89 -28.39
CA GLN A 807 21.81 21.31 -28.69
C GLN A 807 20.86 21.56 -29.86
N LYS A 808 20.86 20.69 -30.88
CA LYS A 808 19.92 20.73 -32.02
C LYS A 808 18.48 20.50 -31.57
N LEU A 809 18.21 19.48 -30.76
CA LEU A 809 16.86 19.22 -30.24
C LEU A 809 16.37 20.37 -29.34
N LYS A 810 17.23 20.86 -28.44
CA LYS A 810 16.93 22.03 -27.60
C LYS A 810 16.59 23.27 -28.43
N ASP A 811 17.38 23.56 -29.47
CA ASP A 811 17.14 24.71 -30.33
C ASP A 811 15.88 24.52 -31.21
N PHE A 812 15.57 23.29 -31.60
CA PHE A 812 14.32 22.94 -32.29
C PHE A 812 13.09 23.21 -31.41
N ILE A 813 13.09 22.73 -30.16
CA ILE A 813 12.01 22.95 -29.19
C ILE A 813 11.81 24.43 -28.90
N LEU A 814 12.90 25.21 -28.85
CA LEU A 814 12.86 26.66 -28.67
C LEU A 814 12.45 27.43 -29.95
N GLY A 815 12.07 26.73 -31.02
CA GLY A 815 11.60 27.33 -32.28
C GLY A 815 12.71 28.03 -33.08
N LYS A 816 13.98 27.73 -32.81
CA LYS A 816 15.10 28.26 -33.59
C LYS A 816 15.24 27.48 -34.90
N LYS A 817 15.89 28.10 -35.88
CA LYS A 817 16.21 27.43 -37.14
C LYS A 817 17.40 26.51 -36.91
N VAL A 818 17.18 25.20 -37.00
CA VAL A 818 18.18 24.15 -36.83
C VAL A 818 18.26 23.32 -38.10
N ASP A 819 19.47 22.87 -38.46
CA ASP A 819 19.69 21.94 -39.56
C ASP A 819 19.81 20.53 -38.98
N ILE A 820 18.76 19.72 -39.16
CA ILE A 820 18.68 18.34 -38.67
C ILE A 820 18.56 17.45 -39.92
N ASP A 821 19.41 16.44 -40.01
CA ASP A 821 19.41 15.51 -41.14
C ASP A 821 18.03 14.84 -41.27
N LYS A 822 17.59 14.64 -42.53
CA LYS A 822 16.24 14.16 -42.85
C LYS A 822 15.91 12.77 -42.29
N ASP A 823 16.94 11.97 -42.03
CA ASP A 823 16.81 10.61 -41.52
C ASP A 823 17.01 10.53 -39.98
N THR A 824 17.19 11.68 -39.31
CA THR A 824 17.32 11.75 -37.86
C THR A 824 15.94 11.78 -37.21
N ASN A 825 15.68 10.83 -36.32
CA ASN A 825 14.52 10.84 -35.45
C ASN A 825 14.95 11.10 -34.00
N TYR A 826 14.40 12.14 -33.39
CA TYR A 826 14.60 12.49 -31.98
C TYR A 826 13.37 12.22 -31.11
N ASP A 827 12.35 11.54 -31.65
CA ASP A 827 11.21 11.01 -30.91
C ASP A 827 11.65 9.71 -30.22
N LEU A 828 12.04 9.82 -28.95
CA LEU A 828 12.62 8.74 -28.16
C LEU A 828 11.58 7.99 -27.35
N ASN A 829 10.43 8.61 -27.07
CA ASN A 829 9.31 7.97 -26.38
C ASN A 829 8.27 7.37 -27.35
N GLY A 830 8.40 7.62 -28.66
CA GLY A 830 7.54 7.08 -29.71
C GLY A 830 6.18 7.75 -29.80
N ASP A 831 6.03 8.96 -29.26
CA ASP A 831 4.74 9.69 -29.24
C ASP A 831 4.46 10.49 -30.52
N GLY A 832 5.42 10.53 -31.45
CA GLY A 832 5.33 11.22 -32.73
C GLY A 832 5.66 12.72 -32.68
N LEU A 833 6.09 13.24 -31.53
CA LEU A 833 6.52 14.63 -31.31
C LEU A 833 8.00 14.66 -30.93
N TRP A 834 8.61 15.84 -31.08
CA TRP A 834 9.96 16.12 -30.57
C TRP A 834 9.81 17.18 -29.48
N ASP A 835 9.87 16.77 -28.22
CA ASP A 835 9.52 17.62 -27.10
C ASP A 835 10.55 17.59 -25.96
N THR A 836 10.21 18.25 -24.86
CA THR A 836 11.09 18.31 -23.68
C THR A 836 11.33 16.95 -23.04
N TYR A 837 10.42 15.99 -23.18
CA TYR A 837 10.59 14.64 -22.67
C TYR A 837 11.63 13.90 -23.48
N ASP A 838 11.60 14.00 -24.81
CA ASP A 838 12.67 13.48 -25.67
C ASP A 838 14.01 14.12 -25.36
N LEU A 839 14.04 15.42 -25.07
CA LEU A 839 15.27 16.10 -24.67
C LEU A 839 15.83 15.54 -23.35
N CYS A 840 14.97 15.14 -22.42
CA CYS A 840 15.36 14.48 -21.19
C CYS A 840 15.89 13.05 -21.47
N LEU A 841 15.16 12.26 -22.28
CA LEU A 841 15.60 10.92 -22.68
C LEU A 841 16.93 10.96 -23.46
N MET A 842 17.10 11.97 -24.32
CA MET A 842 18.32 12.17 -25.10
C MET A 842 19.50 12.55 -24.22
N ARG A 843 19.26 13.35 -23.17
CA ARG A 843 20.28 13.69 -22.17
C ARG A 843 20.77 12.47 -21.39
N ASN A 844 19.91 11.47 -21.25
CA ASN A 844 20.26 10.19 -20.62
C ASN A 844 21.02 9.26 -21.58
N ARG A 845 21.19 9.64 -22.85
CA ARG A 845 21.81 8.85 -23.92
C ARG A 845 22.93 9.62 -24.64
N ILE A 846 23.61 10.55 -23.95
CA ILE A 846 24.66 11.36 -24.58
C ILE A 846 25.97 10.56 -24.75
N GLU A 847 26.50 10.50 -25.96
CA GLU A 847 27.91 10.18 -26.24
C GLU A 847 28.75 11.38 -25.80
N LYS A 848 29.51 11.24 -24.69
CA LYS A 848 30.42 12.29 -24.21
C LYS A 848 31.80 12.13 -24.82
#